data_AF-A0A370B350-F1
#
_entry.id   AF-A0A370B350-F1
#
_cell.length_a   1.000
_cell.length_b   1.000
_cell.length_c   1.000
_cell.angle_alpha   90.00
_cell.angle_beta   90.00
_cell.angle_gamma   90.00
#
_symmetry.space_group_name_H-M   'P 1'
#
loop_
_entity.id
_entity.type
_entity.pdbx_description
1 polymer ?
#
loop_
_entity_poly.entity_id
_entity_poly.type
_entity_poly.pdbx_seq_one_letter_code
_entity_poly.pdbx_strand_id
1 'polypeptide(L)'
;MSDGGSASSFYYICRPSGVYPDQSFEEKKSCMRRNNPSLILGSLIILCLLVLILFPVSLTGKSPYTLQSMRSRIEQGVLEFESAPYPPSSDFPLGSDEFGRDLWSHIVYGARLTILLSLLIVLGRFFIALPMALSAGFGHSLPRSIIKQFSLLFSAIPALLISIIILKQDIFLSMDKVQSILAFVLVLSLVGWARLGNLMLERTEDIMKQPFIRTEIAMGKRRLRIAVENVIPHLLTEIIVLFFMEISAALSLLMQLGIFGVYVGNLRIIKSTDAGVIQAFNISFEPEWASMLGTARNMIYYAPWMVIFPALAFFFAVLGFNLLGEGFRSHLQGTESGRFSFFRILLNPSAFFAWLKERGKTLGKTAIGAVLFLILLIGFLFLSEGRFDAGRYDMSAFPMNEVIAGTPGAETSAALIAEEMKALGLEPLFSSSQNETDGYFLDYDIDPVSLPVSSECIFGSGNETLSLKIGSDYSFLALGSYSRKGPVYDASTDDLLNIKDFSSYDDVFVLIDKEYYSDESIQYITDQLGAHASPLGILLVNRYGESLSNSIARLESRYFIMLLSGETAAAVRQNPDFELSVIARAKNSEGSGRNIAGIKRGSDPDVADESVLINMGYNYNDSEGREILQFYMSLMDSLCREYESRRSFIFIFSDGTLSEQQNGLPHIMKRFPYNSSDIKVSIDLNRIKHTEFETLSFNGQQAPVTRYYAWSLSHLLEINMKKAGIRTSEIPTVYRGEFYFPDSAAANVMFWKKGIANIVMGTVAGERRKYELDDFGSLLVETIEMNNY
;
A
#
# COMPACT_ATOMS: atom_id res chain seq x y z
N MET A 1 -82.61 -36.55 -12.15
CA MET A 1 -83.97 -36.15 -12.57
C MET A 1 -84.30 -34.91 -11.77
N SER A 2 -84.53 -33.71 -12.28
CA SER A 2 -84.57 -33.07 -13.62
C SER A 2 -84.89 -31.60 -13.27
N ASP A 3 -84.00 -30.64 -13.51
CA ASP A 3 -83.93 -29.77 -14.70
C ASP A 3 -84.92 -28.58 -14.76
N GLY A 4 -84.39 -27.44 -15.26
CA GLY A 4 -85.09 -26.27 -15.80
C GLY A 4 -84.90 -24.99 -14.96
N GLY A 5 -84.10 -23.97 -15.34
CA GLY A 5 -84.04 -23.22 -16.61
C GLY A 5 -85.03 -22.04 -16.53
N SER A 6 -84.77 -20.77 -16.86
CA SER A 6 -83.78 -20.10 -17.74
C SER A 6 -84.00 -18.57 -17.72
N ALA A 7 -82.97 -17.78 -18.08
CA ALA A 7 -82.99 -16.52 -18.86
C ALA A 7 -83.75 -15.27 -18.31
N SER A 8 -83.39 -14.00 -18.51
CA SER A 8 -82.33 -13.25 -19.21
C SER A 8 -82.52 -11.74 -18.96
N SER A 9 -81.49 -10.94 -19.26
CA SER A 9 -81.55 -9.56 -19.83
C SER A 9 -81.13 -8.34 -18.98
N PHE A 10 -80.05 -7.73 -19.48
CA PHE A 10 -79.46 -6.39 -19.34
C PHE A 10 -80.44 -5.19 -19.24
N TYR A 11 -80.09 -4.13 -18.49
CA TYR A 11 -79.64 -2.79 -18.98
C TYR A 11 -79.56 -1.70 -17.86
N TYR A 12 -78.38 -1.09 -17.72
CA TYR A 12 -78.03 0.35 -17.52
C TYR A 12 -78.43 1.23 -16.29
N ILE A 13 -77.38 1.71 -15.60
CA ILE A 13 -76.98 3.11 -15.28
C ILE A 13 -77.98 4.09 -14.61
N CYS A 14 -77.71 4.54 -13.36
CA CYS A 14 -77.18 5.87 -12.94
C CYS A 14 -77.41 6.20 -11.44
N ARG A 15 -76.42 6.86 -10.80
CA ARG A 15 -76.43 7.53 -9.46
C ARG A 15 -77.34 8.80 -9.45
N PRO A 16 -77.54 9.61 -8.35
CA PRO A 16 -76.75 9.80 -7.10
C PRO A 16 -77.49 10.13 -5.76
N SER A 17 -76.67 10.28 -4.71
CA SER A 17 -76.73 11.21 -3.55
C SER A 17 -77.65 10.96 -2.34
N GLY A 18 -77.03 10.89 -1.14
CA GLY A 18 -77.71 10.97 0.16
C GLY A 18 -76.85 10.60 1.38
N VAL A 19 -75.96 11.53 1.80
CA VAL A 19 -75.54 11.90 3.18
C VAL A 19 -75.51 10.83 4.29
N TYR A 20 -74.32 10.57 4.87
CA TYR A 20 -74.13 10.04 6.24
C TYR A 20 -73.40 11.08 7.12
N PRO A 21 -73.78 11.26 8.40
CA PRO A 21 -73.30 12.35 9.25
C PRO A 21 -71.95 12.06 9.95
N ASP A 22 -71.30 13.16 10.30
CA ASP A 22 -70.00 13.34 10.95
C ASP A 22 -69.84 12.65 12.32
N GLN A 23 -69.15 11.50 12.36
CA GLN A 23 -68.59 10.95 13.61
C GLN A 23 -67.15 10.41 13.50
N SER A 24 -66.39 10.72 12.44
CA SER A 24 -65.08 10.04 12.19
C SER A 24 -63.81 10.90 12.30
N PHE A 25 -63.89 12.16 12.74
CA PHE A 25 -62.71 13.04 12.76
C PHE A 25 -61.95 13.08 14.10
N GLU A 26 -62.61 12.90 15.25
CA GLU A 26 -61.90 12.86 16.55
C GLU A 26 -61.23 11.50 16.83
N GLU A 27 -61.86 10.38 16.47
CA GLU A 27 -61.23 9.05 16.61
C GLU A 27 -60.04 8.87 15.64
N LYS A 28 -60.03 9.53 14.48
CA LYS A 28 -58.88 9.51 13.56
C LYS A 28 -57.69 10.33 14.04
N LYS A 29 -57.88 11.29 14.96
CA LYS A 29 -56.80 12.12 15.51
C LYS A 29 -56.04 11.41 16.63
N SER A 30 -56.70 10.47 17.33
CA SER A 30 -56.14 9.63 18.39
C SER A 30 -55.05 8.64 17.90
N CYS A 31 -55.13 8.20 16.64
CA CYS A 31 -54.15 7.26 16.07
C CYS A 31 -52.83 7.90 15.57
N MET A 32 -52.67 9.23 15.63
CA MET A 32 -51.59 9.96 14.95
C MET A 32 -50.29 10.20 15.75
N ARG A 33 -50.05 9.46 16.84
CA ARG A 33 -48.71 9.44 17.45
C ARG A 33 -48.41 8.14 18.17
N ARG A 34 -48.50 7.02 17.46
CA ARG A 34 -47.92 5.78 17.97
C ARG A 34 -46.40 5.87 17.82
N ASN A 35 -45.70 6.17 18.91
CA ASN A 35 -44.24 6.07 18.95
C ASN A 35 -43.86 4.69 18.40
N ASN A 36 -42.97 4.65 17.42
CA ASN A 36 -42.44 3.41 16.86
C ASN A 36 -41.08 3.15 17.52
N PRO A 37 -41.05 2.46 18.68
CA PRO A 37 -39.83 2.29 19.45
C PRO A 37 -38.77 1.53 18.65
N SER A 38 -39.17 0.56 17.83
CA SER A 38 -38.27 -0.19 16.96
C SER A 38 -37.55 0.72 15.96
N LEU A 39 -38.27 1.65 15.33
CA LEU A 39 -37.66 2.61 14.40
C LEU A 39 -36.67 3.55 15.11
N ILE A 40 -37.02 4.04 16.31
CA ILE A 40 -36.17 4.98 17.07
C ILE A 40 -34.89 4.27 17.53
N LEU A 41 -35.03 3.12 18.17
CA LEU A 41 -33.90 2.35 18.71
C LEU A 41 -33.00 1.83 17.58
N GLY A 42 -33.59 1.31 16.50
CA GLY A 42 -32.86 0.92 15.30
C GLY A 42 -32.09 2.08 14.69
N SER A 43 -32.71 3.26 14.56
CA SER A 43 -32.05 4.46 14.02
C SER A 43 -30.89 4.92 14.89
N LEU A 44 -31.02 4.85 16.22
CA LEU A 44 -29.95 5.21 17.15
C LEU A 44 -28.73 4.28 17.02
N ILE A 45 -28.98 2.96 16.92
CA ILE A 45 -27.90 1.97 16.75
C ILE A 45 -27.17 2.18 15.42
N ILE A 46 -27.92 2.36 14.32
CA ILE A 46 -27.33 2.60 13.01
C ILE A 46 -26.57 3.93 12.98
N LEU A 47 -27.06 4.97 13.65
CA LEU A 47 -26.34 6.24 13.80
C LEU A 47 -25.01 6.05 14.55
N CYS A 48 -25.00 5.24 15.60
CA CYS A 48 -23.77 4.92 16.33
C CYS A 48 -22.76 4.20 15.42
N LEU A 49 -23.19 3.16 14.71
CA LEU A 49 -22.31 2.43 13.76
C LEU A 49 -21.77 3.33 12.65
N LEU A 50 -22.58 4.26 12.18
CA LEU A 50 -22.21 5.26 11.19
C LEU A 50 -21.13 6.19 11.72
N VAL A 51 -21.23 6.64 12.97
CA VAL A 51 -20.18 7.43 13.63
C VAL A 51 -18.88 6.64 13.74
N LEU A 52 -18.94 5.35 14.10
CA LEU A 52 -17.76 4.46 14.10
C LEU A 52 -17.09 4.38 12.72
N ILE A 53 -17.90 4.25 11.67
CA ILE A 53 -17.43 4.15 10.28
C ILE A 53 -16.80 5.46 9.79
N LEU A 54 -17.41 6.61 10.09
CA LEU A 54 -16.94 7.90 9.56
C LEU A 54 -15.73 8.46 10.30
N PHE A 55 -15.62 8.24 11.61
CA PHE A 55 -14.61 8.90 12.45
C PHE A 55 -13.71 7.90 13.21
N PRO A 56 -13.09 6.89 12.57
CA PRO A 56 -12.30 5.91 13.30
C PRO A 56 -11.08 6.55 13.97
N VAL A 57 -10.32 7.38 13.26
CA VAL A 57 -9.11 8.06 13.78
C VAL A 57 -9.42 8.88 15.04
N SER A 58 -10.57 9.57 15.07
CA SER A 58 -10.96 10.37 16.23
C SER A 58 -11.46 9.53 17.42
N LEU A 59 -11.89 8.29 17.17
CA LEU A 59 -12.44 7.37 18.19
C LEU A 59 -11.40 6.40 18.73
N THR A 60 -10.28 6.22 18.04
CA THR A 60 -9.25 5.24 18.38
C THR A 60 -7.92 5.92 18.63
N GLY A 61 -7.35 5.72 19.82
CA GLY A 61 -6.01 6.19 20.15
C GLY A 61 -4.89 5.34 19.55
N LYS A 62 -5.17 4.11 19.08
CA LYS A 62 -4.22 3.14 18.51
C LYS A 62 -4.61 2.74 17.11
N SER A 63 -3.66 2.34 16.27
CA SER A 63 -3.99 1.80 14.95
C SER A 63 -4.36 0.31 15.06
N PRO A 64 -5.30 -0.19 14.22
CA PRO A 64 -5.66 -1.60 14.24
C PRO A 64 -4.54 -2.52 13.71
N TYR A 65 -3.50 -1.96 13.09
CA TYR A 65 -2.38 -2.71 12.51
C TYR A 65 -1.21 -2.91 13.49
N THR A 66 -1.17 -2.17 14.61
CA THR A 66 -0.09 -2.18 15.59
C THR A 66 0.12 -3.54 16.24
N LEU A 67 1.23 -4.20 15.93
CA LEU A 67 1.62 -5.47 16.56
C LEU A 67 2.42 -5.20 17.83
N GLN A 68 1.97 -5.76 18.96
CA GLN A 68 2.67 -5.67 20.24
C GLN A 68 2.75 -7.05 20.90
N SER A 69 3.59 -7.93 20.36
CA SER A 69 3.68 -9.33 20.81
C SER A 69 4.18 -9.49 22.26
N MET A 70 4.99 -8.54 22.75
CA MET A 70 5.46 -8.50 24.14
C MET A 70 5.33 -7.10 24.74
N ARG A 71 5.02 -7.04 26.04
CA ARG A 71 5.07 -5.82 26.85
C ARG A 71 5.81 -6.07 28.14
N SER A 72 6.55 -5.08 28.63
CA SER A 72 7.09 -5.09 29.99
C SER A 72 6.09 -4.43 30.92
N ARG A 73 5.81 -5.08 32.05
CA ARG A 73 5.02 -4.53 33.15
C ARG A 73 5.86 -4.57 34.41
N ILE A 74 5.85 -3.46 35.16
CA ILE A 74 6.46 -3.42 36.48
C ILE A 74 5.35 -3.71 37.50
N GLU A 75 5.31 -4.93 38.02
CA GLU A 75 4.43 -5.30 39.12
C GLU A 75 5.26 -5.49 40.39
N GLN A 76 4.89 -4.78 41.47
CA GLN A 76 5.58 -4.84 42.77
C GLN A 76 7.10 -4.57 42.72
N GLY A 77 7.57 -3.78 41.75
CA GLY A 77 8.99 -3.45 41.58
C GLY A 77 9.81 -4.49 40.84
N VAL A 78 9.18 -5.55 40.31
CA VAL A 78 9.79 -6.56 39.45
C VAL A 78 9.36 -6.31 38.00
N LEU A 79 10.33 -6.33 37.08
CA LEU A 79 10.08 -6.19 35.64
C LEU A 79 9.70 -7.55 35.08
N GLU A 80 8.42 -7.71 34.74
CA GLU A 80 7.86 -8.92 34.12
C GLU A 80 7.58 -8.66 32.64
N PHE A 81 7.82 -9.67 31.81
CA PHE A 81 7.48 -9.66 30.39
C PHE A 81 6.24 -10.52 30.16
N GLU A 82 5.21 -9.92 29.59
CA GLU A 82 3.97 -10.60 29.23
C GLU A 82 3.86 -10.68 27.70
N SER A 83 3.47 -11.84 27.19
CA SER A 83 3.17 -12.04 25.78
C SER A 83 1.68 -11.83 25.51
N ALA A 84 1.33 -11.29 24.34
CA ALA A 84 -0.05 -11.23 23.86
C ALA A 84 -0.69 -12.63 23.80
N PRO A 85 -2.03 -12.76 23.94
CA PRO A 85 -3.04 -11.70 24.05
C PRO A 85 -3.17 -11.08 25.45
N TYR A 86 -3.27 -9.75 25.51
CA TYR A 86 -3.44 -8.99 26.74
C TYR A 86 -4.92 -8.86 27.15
N PRO A 87 -5.22 -8.98 28.46
CA PRO A 87 -6.57 -8.75 28.96
C PRO A 87 -6.98 -7.27 28.88
N PRO A 88 -8.30 -6.97 28.94
CA PRO A 88 -8.80 -5.61 29.01
C PRO A 88 -8.13 -4.80 30.14
N SER A 89 -7.60 -3.64 29.78
CA SER A 89 -6.84 -2.73 30.65
C SER A 89 -6.98 -1.29 30.16
N SER A 90 -6.38 -0.32 30.86
CA SER A 90 -6.36 1.09 30.42
C SER A 90 -5.79 1.25 29.02
N ASP A 91 -4.73 0.49 28.72
CA ASP A 91 -3.98 0.60 27.47
C ASP A 91 -4.65 -0.19 26.34
N PHE A 92 -5.45 -1.19 26.71
CA PHE A 92 -6.22 -2.05 25.80
C PHE A 92 -7.66 -2.13 26.31
N PRO A 93 -8.54 -1.16 26.01
CA PRO A 93 -9.87 -1.05 26.61
C PRO A 93 -10.74 -2.31 26.45
N LEU A 94 -10.59 -3.00 25.31
CA LEU A 94 -11.27 -4.26 25.01
C LEU A 94 -10.33 -5.48 25.02
N GLY A 95 -9.09 -5.31 25.48
CA GLY A 95 -8.03 -6.29 25.38
C GLY A 95 -7.31 -6.25 24.02
N SER A 96 -6.34 -7.14 23.84
CA SER A 96 -5.65 -7.33 22.56
C SER A 96 -5.96 -8.68 21.93
N ASP A 97 -5.63 -8.82 20.65
CA ASP A 97 -5.59 -10.12 19.99
C ASP A 97 -4.27 -10.89 20.24
N GLU A 98 -4.13 -12.07 19.63
CA GLU A 98 -2.96 -12.96 19.75
C GLU A 98 -1.64 -12.34 19.27
N PHE A 99 -1.70 -11.25 18.51
CA PHE A 99 -0.54 -10.50 18.02
C PHE A 99 -0.31 -9.18 18.77
N GLY A 100 -1.11 -8.90 19.79
CA GLY A 100 -1.02 -7.68 20.58
C GLY A 100 -1.70 -6.46 19.94
N ARG A 101 -2.55 -6.66 18.92
CA ARG A 101 -3.31 -5.57 18.28
C ARG A 101 -4.47 -5.14 19.18
N ASP A 102 -4.70 -3.84 19.30
CA ASP A 102 -5.80 -3.31 20.12
C ASP A 102 -7.16 -3.67 19.54
N LEU A 103 -7.98 -4.39 20.33
CA LEU A 103 -9.24 -4.93 19.86
C LEU A 103 -10.30 -3.85 19.65
N TRP A 104 -10.24 -2.73 20.39
CA TRP A 104 -11.13 -1.58 20.17
C TRP A 104 -10.90 -0.97 18.80
N SER A 105 -9.65 -0.61 18.48
CA SER A 105 -9.28 -0.12 17.16
C SER A 105 -9.65 -1.11 16.06
N HIS A 106 -9.40 -2.40 16.26
CA HIS A 106 -9.75 -3.43 15.30
C HIS A 106 -11.25 -3.51 15.00
N ILE A 107 -12.11 -3.36 16.03
CA ILE A 107 -13.58 -3.35 15.86
C ILE A 107 -14.03 -2.09 15.12
N VAL A 108 -13.52 -0.91 15.49
CA VAL A 108 -13.94 0.36 14.89
C VAL A 108 -13.58 0.41 13.40
N TYR A 109 -12.34 0.05 13.06
CA TYR A 109 -11.92 -0.01 11.65
C TYR A 109 -12.60 -1.16 10.89
N GLY A 110 -12.79 -2.30 11.55
CA GLY A 110 -13.45 -3.47 10.93
C GLY A 110 -14.90 -3.25 10.56
N ALA A 111 -15.58 -2.29 11.21
CA ALA A 111 -16.97 -1.94 10.90
C ALA A 111 -17.15 -1.54 9.42
N ARG A 112 -16.16 -0.84 8.84
CA ARG A 112 -16.23 -0.36 7.46
C ARG A 112 -16.38 -1.51 6.47
N LEU A 113 -15.46 -2.48 6.54
CA LEU A 113 -15.40 -3.58 5.58
C LEU A 113 -16.60 -4.51 5.80
N THR A 114 -16.92 -4.88 7.04
CA THR A 114 -18.03 -5.79 7.34
C THR A 114 -19.38 -5.22 6.92
N ILE A 115 -19.66 -3.92 7.17
CA ILE A 115 -20.90 -3.28 6.73
C ILE A 115 -20.93 -3.11 5.21
N LEU A 116 -19.84 -2.65 4.57
CA LEU A 116 -19.75 -2.53 3.12
C LEU A 116 -20.03 -3.86 2.42
N LEU A 117 -19.41 -4.95 2.91
CA LEU A 117 -19.57 -6.28 2.35
C LEU A 117 -21.03 -6.74 2.44
N SER A 118 -21.67 -6.57 3.62
CA SER A 118 -23.08 -6.92 3.81
C SER A 118 -24.00 -6.13 2.86
N LEU A 119 -23.71 -4.85 2.64
CA LEU A 119 -24.47 -3.97 1.76
C LEU A 119 -24.34 -4.41 0.29
N LEU A 120 -23.13 -4.68 -0.18
CA LEU A 120 -22.86 -5.14 -1.54
C LEU A 120 -23.53 -6.49 -1.83
N ILE A 121 -23.49 -7.43 -0.87
CA ILE A 121 -24.19 -8.72 -0.98
C ILE A 121 -25.70 -8.51 -1.17
N VAL A 122 -26.31 -7.62 -0.38
CA VAL A 122 -27.75 -7.37 -0.47
C VAL A 122 -28.11 -6.70 -1.79
N LEU A 123 -27.32 -5.73 -2.24
CA LEU A 123 -27.51 -5.12 -3.55
C LEU A 123 -27.41 -6.15 -4.69
N GLY A 124 -26.43 -7.06 -4.63
CA GLY A 124 -26.33 -8.19 -5.57
C GLY A 124 -27.54 -9.11 -5.53
N ARG A 125 -28.09 -9.42 -4.35
CA ARG A 125 -29.34 -10.21 -4.22
C ARG A 125 -30.51 -9.50 -4.89
N PHE A 126 -30.73 -8.21 -4.63
CA PHE A 126 -31.83 -7.45 -5.23
C PHE A 126 -31.67 -7.30 -6.75
N PHE A 127 -30.44 -7.14 -7.23
CA PHE A 127 -30.13 -7.03 -8.66
C PHE A 127 -30.59 -8.27 -9.44
N ILE A 128 -30.49 -9.46 -8.85
CA ILE A 128 -30.96 -10.72 -9.45
C ILE A 128 -32.45 -10.95 -9.14
N ALA A 129 -32.84 -10.82 -7.86
CA ALA A 129 -34.15 -11.22 -7.38
C ALA A 129 -35.30 -10.37 -7.94
N LEU A 130 -35.15 -9.04 -7.99
CA LEU A 130 -36.24 -8.14 -8.37
C LEU A 130 -36.64 -8.28 -9.85
N PRO A 131 -35.71 -8.27 -10.84
CA PRO A 131 -36.08 -8.49 -12.24
C PRO A 131 -36.69 -9.88 -12.48
N MET A 132 -36.14 -10.92 -11.84
CA MET A 132 -36.64 -12.29 -11.93
C MET A 132 -38.06 -12.41 -11.37
N ALA A 133 -38.32 -11.84 -10.19
CA ALA A 133 -39.63 -11.86 -9.54
C ALA A 133 -40.69 -11.10 -10.34
N LEU A 134 -40.35 -9.90 -10.84
CA LEU A 134 -41.25 -9.11 -11.70
C LEU A 134 -41.59 -9.90 -12.97
N SER A 135 -40.59 -10.43 -13.67
CA SER A 135 -40.80 -11.23 -14.89
C SER A 135 -41.69 -12.45 -14.65
N ALA A 136 -41.44 -13.19 -13.57
CA ALA A 136 -42.27 -14.33 -13.15
C ALA A 136 -43.70 -13.92 -12.76
N GLY A 137 -43.89 -12.75 -12.15
CA GLY A 137 -45.19 -12.18 -11.78
C GLY A 137 -46.03 -11.75 -12.98
N PHE A 138 -45.40 -11.32 -14.08
CA PHE A 138 -46.06 -11.03 -15.36
C PHE A 138 -46.39 -12.28 -16.20
N GLY A 139 -46.22 -13.48 -15.63
CA GLY A 139 -46.66 -14.75 -16.23
C GLY A 139 -45.59 -15.50 -17.03
N HIS A 140 -44.31 -15.12 -16.96
CA HIS A 140 -43.24 -15.90 -17.59
C HIS A 140 -42.91 -17.16 -16.77
N SER A 141 -43.01 -18.33 -17.40
CA SER A 141 -42.83 -19.63 -16.73
C SER A 141 -41.37 -19.94 -16.38
N LEU A 142 -40.41 -19.57 -17.23
CA LEU A 142 -38.99 -19.86 -17.00
C LEU A 142 -38.45 -19.14 -15.74
N PRO A 143 -38.56 -17.81 -15.58
CA PRO A 143 -38.10 -17.13 -14.36
C PRO A 143 -38.79 -17.66 -13.09
N ARG A 144 -40.08 -17.98 -13.18
CA ARG A 144 -40.85 -18.57 -12.08
C ARG A 144 -40.28 -19.93 -11.67
N SER A 145 -40.02 -20.79 -12.64
CA SER A 145 -39.45 -22.12 -12.41
C SER A 145 -38.07 -22.01 -11.76
N ILE A 146 -37.20 -21.14 -12.29
CA ILE A 146 -35.85 -20.92 -11.73
C ILE A 146 -35.94 -20.46 -10.27
N ILE A 147 -36.74 -19.43 -9.97
CA ILE A 147 -36.91 -18.95 -8.57
C ILE A 147 -37.35 -20.09 -7.65
N LYS A 148 -38.41 -20.84 -8.03
CA LYS A 148 -38.96 -21.90 -7.19
C LYS A 148 -37.97 -23.06 -7.00
N GLN A 149 -37.24 -23.46 -8.05
CA GLN A 149 -36.25 -24.54 -7.99
C GLN A 149 -35.05 -24.16 -7.11
N PHE A 150 -34.45 -22.98 -7.31
CA PHE A 150 -33.33 -22.53 -6.49
C PHE A 150 -33.76 -22.23 -5.05
N SER A 151 -34.96 -21.69 -4.84
CA SER A 151 -35.50 -21.49 -3.49
C SER A 151 -35.69 -22.81 -2.77
N LEU A 152 -36.15 -23.87 -3.46
CA LEU A 152 -36.25 -25.22 -2.88
C LEU A 152 -34.87 -25.80 -2.57
N LEU A 153 -33.92 -25.68 -3.51
CA LEU A 153 -32.54 -26.17 -3.36
C LEU A 153 -31.83 -25.54 -2.14
N PHE A 154 -31.88 -24.21 -2.02
CA PHE A 154 -31.24 -23.48 -0.92
C PHE A 154 -32.02 -23.56 0.40
N SER A 155 -33.28 -23.98 0.38
CA SER A 155 -34.00 -24.32 1.62
C SER A 155 -33.58 -25.70 2.15
N ALA A 156 -33.17 -26.62 1.27
CA ALA A 156 -32.73 -27.96 1.65
C ALA A 156 -31.28 -27.96 2.20
N ILE A 157 -30.40 -27.15 1.62
CA ILE A 157 -29.00 -27.04 2.05
C ILE A 157 -28.80 -25.66 2.70
N PRO A 158 -28.40 -25.60 3.99
CA PRO A 158 -28.10 -24.34 4.66
C PRO A 158 -27.13 -23.47 3.85
N ALA A 159 -27.48 -22.19 3.66
CA ALA A 159 -26.66 -21.21 2.94
C ALA A 159 -25.21 -21.16 3.44
N LEU A 160 -25.02 -21.35 4.76
CA LEU A 160 -23.71 -21.46 5.40
C LEU A 160 -22.86 -22.59 4.79
N LEU A 161 -23.42 -23.80 4.64
CA LEU A 161 -22.67 -24.95 4.12
C LEU A 161 -22.23 -24.75 2.67
N ILE A 162 -23.13 -24.26 1.82
CA ILE A 162 -22.81 -23.95 0.42
C ILE A 162 -21.69 -22.91 0.35
N SER A 163 -21.81 -21.86 1.15
CA SER A 163 -20.83 -20.77 1.19
C SER A 163 -19.46 -21.27 1.64
N ILE A 164 -19.39 -22.13 2.66
CA ILE A 164 -18.12 -22.73 3.12
C ILE A 164 -17.52 -23.62 2.01
N ILE A 165 -18.31 -24.49 1.37
CA ILE A 165 -17.81 -25.41 0.34
C ILE A 165 -17.21 -24.66 -0.85
N ILE A 166 -17.82 -23.54 -1.25
CA ILE A 166 -17.34 -22.72 -2.36
C ILE A 166 -16.14 -21.87 -1.92
N LEU A 167 -16.27 -21.09 -0.84
CA LEU A 167 -15.26 -20.09 -0.45
C LEU A 167 -13.99 -20.69 0.17
N LYS A 168 -14.01 -21.96 0.60
CA LYS A 168 -12.79 -22.66 1.05
C LYS A 168 -11.97 -23.31 -0.06
N GLN A 169 -12.38 -23.24 -1.32
CA GLN A 169 -11.57 -23.79 -2.41
C GLN A 169 -10.27 -22.98 -2.56
N ASP A 170 -9.17 -23.65 -2.92
CA ASP A 170 -7.82 -23.06 -3.03
C ASP A 170 -7.76 -21.84 -3.96
N ILE A 171 -8.64 -21.81 -4.97
CA ILE A 171 -8.79 -20.71 -5.93
C ILE A 171 -9.19 -19.41 -5.21
N PHE A 172 -10.01 -19.47 -4.16
CA PHE A 172 -10.44 -18.29 -3.40
C PHE A 172 -9.45 -17.88 -2.31
N LEU A 173 -8.62 -18.81 -1.83
CA LEU A 173 -7.62 -18.55 -0.79
C LEU A 173 -6.40 -17.79 -1.33
N SER A 174 -6.16 -17.82 -2.64
CA SER A 174 -5.03 -17.15 -3.31
C SER A 174 -5.39 -15.78 -3.92
N MET A 175 -6.63 -15.33 -3.76
CA MET A 175 -7.12 -14.05 -4.31
C MET A 175 -6.62 -12.85 -3.52
N ASP A 176 -6.37 -11.73 -4.22
CA ASP A 176 -6.12 -10.44 -3.59
C ASP A 176 -7.37 -9.90 -2.85
N LYS A 177 -7.21 -8.80 -2.11
CA LYS A 177 -8.29 -8.18 -1.30
C LYS A 177 -9.54 -7.89 -2.12
N VAL A 178 -9.38 -7.27 -3.30
CA VAL A 178 -10.51 -6.85 -4.13
C VAL A 178 -11.19 -8.06 -4.74
N GLN A 179 -10.42 -9.02 -5.24
CA GLN A 179 -10.90 -10.29 -5.78
C GLN A 179 -11.63 -11.12 -4.71
N SER A 180 -11.11 -11.16 -3.48
CA SER A 180 -11.73 -11.84 -2.34
C SER A 180 -13.07 -11.20 -1.96
N ILE A 181 -13.13 -9.85 -1.89
CA ILE A 181 -14.39 -9.11 -1.69
C ILE A 181 -15.39 -9.47 -2.79
N LEU A 182 -14.98 -9.40 -4.06
CA LEU A 182 -15.86 -9.71 -5.20
C LEU A 182 -16.36 -11.16 -5.15
N ALA A 183 -15.51 -12.11 -4.82
CA ALA A 183 -15.88 -13.51 -4.66
C ALA A 183 -16.95 -13.71 -3.58
N PHE A 184 -16.74 -13.13 -2.39
CA PHE A 184 -17.73 -13.18 -1.31
C PHE A 184 -19.05 -12.51 -1.71
N VAL A 185 -19.00 -11.34 -2.33
CA VAL A 185 -20.20 -10.64 -2.81
C VAL A 185 -20.95 -11.52 -3.82
N LEU A 186 -20.26 -12.08 -4.81
CA LEU A 186 -20.88 -12.93 -5.83
C LEU A 186 -21.50 -14.20 -5.24
N VAL A 187 -20.73 -14.96 -4.45
CA VAL A 187 -21.19 -16.22 -3.87
C VAL A 187 -22.37 -15.99 -2.92
N LEU A 188 -22.25 -15.05 -1.98
CA LEU A 188 -23.29 -14.82 -0.97
C LEU A 188 -24.54 -14.12 -1.56
N SER A 189 -24.39 -13.43 -2.69
CA SER A 189 -25.53 -12.96 -3.50
C SER A 189 -26.22 -14.12 -4.20
N LEU A 190 -25.46 -15.00 -4.84
CA LEU A 190 -25.96 -16.17 -5.57
C LEU A 190 -26.62 -17.22 -4.67
N VAL A 191 -26.21 -17.35 -3.42
CA VAL A 191 -26.85 -18.26 -2.46
C VAL A 191 -28.14 -17.66 -1.89
N GLY A 192 -28.21 -16.33 -1.71
CA GLY A 192 -29.36 -15.69 -1.05
C GLY A 192 -30.47 -15.19 -1.98
N TRP A 193 -30.20 -14.94 -3.26
CA TRP A 193 -31.16 -14.26 -4.15
C TRP A 193 -32.47 -15.03 -4.35
N ALA A 194 -32.45 -16.37 -4.36
CA ALA A 194 -33.65 -17.14 -4.71
C ALA A 194 -34.72 -17.06 -3.63
N ARG A 195 -34.32 -17.04 -2.35
CA ARG A 195 -35.22 -16.82 -1.20
C ARG A 195 -35.89 -15.44 -1.31
N LEU A 196 -35.08 -14.40 -1.53
CA LEU A 196 -35.58 -13.03 -1.72
C LEU A 196 -36.50 -12.93 -2.95
N GLY A 197 -36.11 -13.58 -4.05
CA GLY A 197 -36.89 -13.64 -5.29
C GLY A 197 -38.23 -14.33 -5.10
N ASN A 198 -38.30 -15.38 -4.28
CA ASN A 198 -39.56 -16.05 -3.96
C ASN A 198 -40.50 -15.13 -3.15
N LEU A 199 -39.98 -14.44 -2.13
CA LEU A 199 -40.76 -13.45 -1.36
C LEU A 199 -41.27 -12.31 -2.25
N MET A 200 -40.41 -11.78 -3.12
CA MET A 200 -40.79 -10.72 -4.06
C MET A 200 -41.78 -11.20 -5.11
N LEU A 201 -41.69 -12.45 -5.56
CA LEU A 201 -42.63 -13.06 -6.49
C LEU A 201 -44.03 -13.16 -5.86
N GLU A 202 -44.13 -13.68 -4.64
CA GLU A 202 -45.41 -13.78 -3.92
C GLU A 202 -46.10 -12.41 -3.80
N ARG A 203 -45.34 -11.39 -3.40
CA ARG A 203 -45.84 -10.01 -3.33
C ARG A 203 -46.22 -9.43 -4.68
N THR A 204 -45.44 -9.71 -5.71
CA THR A 204 -45.73 -9.27 -7.08
C THR A 204 -47.04 -9.89 -7.55
N GLU A 205 -47.24 -11.20 -7.33
CA GLU A 205 -48.47 -11.90 -7.70
C GLU A 205 -49.70 -11.34 -6.96
N ASP A 206 -49.56 -10.99 -5.68
CA ASP A 206 -50.64 -10.38 -4.90
C ASP A 206 -51.04 -9.00 -5.44
N ILE A 207 -50.06 -8.18 -5.86
CA ILE A 207 -50.33 -6.90 -6.52
C ILE A 207 -50.97 -7.13 -7.89
N MET A 208 -50.48 -8.09 -8.67
CA MET A 208 -51.00 -8.39 -10.01
C MET A 208 -52.46 -8.88 -9.99
N LYS A 209 -52.94 -9.45 -8.86
CA LYS A 209 -54.34 -9.85 -8.68
C LYS A 209 -55.29 -8.66 -8.44
N GLN A 210 -54.77 -7.46 -8.13
CA GLN A 210 -55.59 -6.30 -7.75
C GLN A 210 -56.44 -5.75 -8.92
N PRO A 211 -57.67 -5.24 -8.65
CA PRO A 211 -58.58 -4.77 -9.69
C PRO A 211 -58.00 -3.66 -10.58
N PHE A 212 -57.25 -2.72 -10.01
CA PHE A 212 -56.67 -1.60 -10.77
C PHE A 212 -55.63 -2.08 -11.79
N ILE A 213 -54.88 -3.14 -11.49
CA ILE A 213 -53.94 -3.74 -12.46
C ILE A 213 -54.70 -4.36 -13.64
N ARG A 214 -55.83 -5.05 -13.36
CA ARG A 214 -56.67 -5.62 -14.43
C ARG A 214 -57.24 -4.54 -15.35
N THR A 215 -57.65 -3.40 -14.79
CA THR A 215 -58.09 -2.23 -15.58
C THR A 215 -56.97 -1.70 -16.48
N GLU A 216 -55.75 -1.58 -15.96
CA GLU A 216 -54.59 -1.09 -16.73
C GLU A 216 -54.21 -2.04 -17.88
N ILE A 217 -54.32 -3.35 -17.67
CA ILE A 217 -54.14 -4.37 -18.71
C ILE A 217 -55.24 -4.24 -19.78
N ALA A 218 -56.50 -4.08 -19.38
CA ALA A 218 -57.63 -3.91 -20.30
C ALA A 218 -57.50 -2.62 -21.14
N MET A 219 -56.87 -1.58 -20.61
CA MET A 219 -56.51 -0.36 -21.34
C MET A 219 -55.32 -0.53 -22.30
N GLY A 220 -54.75 -1.73 -22.41
CA GLY A 220 -53.65 -2.03 -23.35
C GLY A 220 -52.29 -1.47 -22.92
N LYS A 221 -52.08 -1.13 -21.64
CA LYS A 221 -50.75 -0.69 -21.18
C LYS A 221 -49.72 -1.81 -21.33
N ARG A 222 -48.52 -1.45 -21.81
CA ARG A 222 -47.38 -2.38 -21.92
C ARG A 222 -46.95 -2.87 -20.52
N ARG A 223 -46.52 -4.13 -20.42
CA ARG A 223 -46.08 -4.78 -19.16
C ARG A 223 -45.05 -3.96 -18.39
N LEU A 224 -44.02 -3.45 -19.07
CA LEU A 224 -42.98 -2.61 -18.45
C LEU A 224 -43.55 -1.32 -17.84
N ARG A 225 -44.55 -0.72 -18.50
CA ARG A 225 -45.25 0.47 -18.01
C ARG A 225 -46.06 0.17 -16.75
N ILE A 226 -46.79 -0.96 -16.75
CA ILE A 226 -47.52 -1.45 -15.57
C ILE A 226 -46.53 -1.74 -14.42
N ALA A 227 -45.38 -2.34 -14.73
CA ALA A 227 -44.35 -2.64 -13.74
C ALA A 227 -43.84 -1.36 -13.05
N VAL A 228 -43.45 -0.35 -13.82
CA VAL A 228 -42.85 0.88 -13.29
C VAL A 228 -43.87 1.82 -12.67
N GLU A 229 -45.05 2.00 -13.27
CA GLU A 229 -46.04 2.98 -12.79
C GLU A 229 -46.90 2.45 -11.63
N ASN A 230 -47.05 1.13 -11.54
CA ASN A 230 -47.98 0.48 -10.61
C ASN A 230 -47.26 -0.56 -9.73
N VAL A 231 -46.62 -1.59 -10.26
CA VAL A 231 -46.12 -2.70 -9.43
C VAL A 231 -44.94 -2.28 -8.52
N ILE A 232 -43.87 -1.71 -9.08
CA ILE A 232 -42.66 -1.32 -8.34
C ILE A 232 -42.98 -0.30 -7.22
N PRO A 233 -43.77 0.76 -7.46
CA PRO A 233 -44.15 1.69 -6.39
C PRO A 233 -44.88 1.03 -5.22
N HIS A 234 -45.70 0.01 -5.48
CA HIS A 234 -46.38 -0.75 -4.42
C HIS A 234 -45.42 -1.72 -3.70
N LEU A 235 -44.50 -2.35 -4.45
CA LEU A 235 -43.46 -3.20 -3.87
C LEU A 235 -42.41 -2.44 -3.08
N LEU A 236 -42.22 -1.14 -3.34
CA LEU A 236 -41.12 -0.37 -2.76
C LEU A 236 -41.15 -0.36 -1.22
N THR A 237 -42.33 -0.33 -0.61
CA THR A 237 -42.51 -0.47 0.83
C THR A 237 -41.91 -1.77 1.35
N GLU A 238 -42.21 -2.88 0.67
CA GLU A 238 -41.68 -4.19 1.04
C GLU A 238 -40.18 -4.31 0.72
N ILE A 239 -39.73 -3.73 -0.40
CA ILE A 239 -38.32 -3.69 -0.78
C ILE A 239 -37.49 -3.01 0.31
N ILE A 240 -37.92 -1.86 0.84
CA ILE A 240 -37.20 -1.15 1.90
C ILE A 240 -37.10 -2.01 3.16
N VAL A 241 -38.20 -2.64 3.58
CA VAL A 241 -38.22 -3.50 4.76
C VAL A 241 -37.30 -4.70 4.58
N LEU A 242 -37.41 -5.39 3.45
CA LEU A 242 -36.57 -6.54 3.14
C LEU A 242 -35.12 -6.17 2.95
N PHE A 243 -34.81 -4.97 2.44
CA PHE A 243 -33.44 -4.50 2.29
C PHE A 243 -32.70 -4.50 3.64
N PHE A 244 -33.29 -3.89 4.67
CA PHE A 244 -32.68 -3.89 6.01
C PHE A 244 -32.65 -5.29 6.65
N MET A 245 -33.70 -6.08 6.48
CA MET A 245 -33.71 -7.47 6.98
C MET A 245 -32.68 -8.37 6.29
N GLU A 246 -32.43 -8.14 4.99
CA GLU A 246 -31.42 -8.87 4.23
C GLU A 246 -30.00 -8.44 4.62
N ILE A 247 -29.77 -7.18 5.01
CA ILE A 247 -28.47 -6.75 5.57
C ILE A 247 -28.21 -7.50 6.87
N SER A 248 -29.19 -7.57 7.78
CA SER A 248 -29.09 -8.37 9.01
C SER A 248 -28.79 -9.84 8.72
N ALA A 249 -29.44 -10.42 7.71
CA ALA A 249 -29.22 -11.81 7.30
C ALA A 249 -27.83 -12.02 6.71
N ALA A 250 -27.31 -11.07 5.92
CA ALA A 250 -25.96 -11.10 5.37
C ALA A 250 -24.91 -10.98 6.47
N LEU A 251 -25.07 -10.04 7.42
CA LEU A 251 -24.18 -9.89 8.58
C LEU A 251 -24.16 -11.16 9.45
N SER A 252 -25.32 -11.77 9.69
CA SER A 252 -25.41 -13.03 10.43
C SER A 252 -24.68 -14.17 9.72
N LEU A 253 -24.77 -14.23 8.39
CA LEU A 253 -24.06 -15.23 7.59
C LEU A 253 -22.54 -15.00 7.61
N LEU A 254 -22.09 -13.74 7.53
CA LEU A 254 -20.67 -13.37 7.66
C LEU A 254 -20.12 -13.77 9.03
N MET A 255 -20.84 -13.47 10.11
CA MET A 255 -20.47 -13.89 11.47
C MET A 255 -20.30 -15.41 11.57
N GLN A 256 -21.26 -16.17 11.04
CA GLN A 256 -21.18 -17.63 11.02
C GLN A 256 -19.98 -18.13 10.22
N LEU A 257 -19.77 -17.59 9.01
CA LEU A 257 -18.61 -17.92 8.17
C LEU A 257 -17.28 -17.64 8.89
N GLY A 258 -17.19 -16.50 9.58
CA GLY A 258 -16.04 -16.11 10.39
C GLY A 258 -15.67 -17.17 11.42
N ILE A 259 -16.64 -17.65 12.19
CA ILE A 259 -16.44 -18.74 13.18
C ILE A 259 -15.86 -20.01 12.52
N PHE A 260 -16.30 -20.34 11.30
CA PHE A 260 -15.78 -21.47 10.53
C PHE A 260 -14.42 -21.21 9.85
N GLY A 261 -13.83 -20.04 10.09
CA GLY A 261 -12.56 -19.61 9.51
C GLY A 261 -12.67 -19.26 8.03
N VAL A 262 -13.83 -18.73 7.61
CA VAL A 262 -14.09 -18.25 6.25
C VAL A 262 -14.43 -16.77 6.35
N TYR A 263 -13.51 -15.92 5.92
CA TYR A 263 -13.65 -14.48 6.01
C TYR A 263 -12.92 -13.81 4.84
N VAL A 264 -13.28 -12.55 4.58
CA VAL A 264 -12.67 -11.75 3.51
C VAL A 264 -11.32 -11.24 3.97
N GLY A 265 -10.33 -11.28 3.09
CA GLY A 265 -9.03 -10.66 3.33
C GLY A 265 -7.88 -11.40 2.67
N ASN A 266 -6.76 -10.69 2.51
CA ASN A 266 -5.50 -11.30 2.12
C ASN A 266 -5.02 -12.18 3.27
N LEU A 267 -5.15 -13.50 3.13
CA LEU A 267 -4.46 -14.43 4.00
C LEU A 267 -2.97 -14.33 3.66
N ARG A 268 -2.22 -13.57 4.47
CA ARG A 268 -0.77 -13.53 4.35
C ARG A 268 -0.23 -14.72 5.10
N ILE A 269 0.42 -15.63 4.38
CA ILE A 269 1.22 -16.69 4.98
C ILE A 269 2.49 -16.04 5.51
N ILE A 270 2.53 -15.77 6.81
CA ILE A 270 3.81 -15.53 7.48
C ILE A 270 4.48 -16.88 7.63
N LYS A 271 5.64 -17.07 6.99
CA LYS A 271 6.55 -18.15 7.30
C LYS A 271 7.45 -17.67 8.43
N SER A 272 7.11 -18.01 9.67
CA SER A 272 8.09 -17.88 10.75
C SER A 272 9.14 -18.97 10.55
N THR A 273 10.41 -18.58 10.52
CA THR A 273 11.57 -19.49 10.46
C THR A 273 12.27 -19.56 11.82
N ASP A 274 11.62 -19.10 12.88
CA ASP A 274 12.25 -18.85 14.19
C ASP A 274 12.57 -20.13 14.97
N ALA A 275 12.04 -21.29 14.55
CA ALA A 275 12.23 -22.57 15.25
C ALA A 275 12.80 -23.69 14.36
N GLY A 276 13.30 -23.39 13.15
CA GLY A 276 13.62 -24.42 12.15
C GLY A 276 12.38 -25.19 11.64
N VAL A 277 11.18 -24.70 11.97
CA VAL A 277 9.90 -25.22 11.51
C VAL A 277 9.22 -24.11 10.72
N ILE A 278 8.95 -24.34 9.44
CA ILE A 278 8.15 -23.44 8.62
C ILE A 278 6.71 -23.53 9.10
N GLN A 279 6.28 -22.59 9.94
CA GLN A 279 4.87 -22.45 10.30
C GLN A 279 4.27 -21.36 9.41
N ALA A 280 3.25 -21.75 8.64
CA ALA A 280 2.45 -20.87 7.81
C ALA A 280 1.28 -20.34 8.63
N PHE A 281 1.38 -19.10 9.10
CA PHE A 281 0.26 -18.43 9.79
C PHE A 281 -0.58 -17.69 8.77
N ASN A 282 -1.88 -17.95 8.75
CA ASN A 282 -2.86 -17.27 7.92
C ASN A 282 -3.42 -16.07 8.70
N ILE A 283 -2.81 -14.90 8.55
CA ILE A 283 -3.19 -13.71 9.32
C ILE A 283 -4.00 -12.77 8.42
N SER A 284 -5.19 -12.38 8.91
CA SER A 284 -5.90 -11.25 8.33
C SER A 284 -5.28 -9.96 8.85
N PHE A 285 -4.60 -9.23 7.97
CA PHE A 285 -4.10 -7.89 8.28
C PHE A 285 -5.22 -6.85 8.21
N GLU A 286 -6.24 -7.08 7.40
CA GLU A 286 -7.36 -6.16 7.25
C GLU A 286 -8.31 -6.26 8.46
N PRO A 287 -8.67 -5.13 9.08
CA PRO A 287 -9.69 -5.11 10.11
C PRO A 287 -11.03 -5.57 9.53
N GLU A 288 -11.54 -6.69 10.01
CA GLU A 288 -12.80 -7.27 9.57
C GLU A 288 -13.36 -8.18 10.67
N TRP A 289 -14.61 -7.98 11.06
CA TRP A 289 -15.16 -8.65 12.25
C TRP A 289 -15.24 -10.18 12.13
N ALA A 290 -15.55 -10.75 10.95
CA ALA A 290 -15.58 -12.20 10.77
C ALA A 290 -14.18 -12.82 10.88
N SER A 291 -13.14 -12.13 10.41
CA SER A 291 -11.74 -12.54 10.57
C SER A 291 -11.28 -12.57 12.03
N MET A 292 -11.73 -11.59 12.82
CA MET A 292 -11.47 -11.53 14.26
C MET A 292 -12.09 -12.74 14.99
N LEU A 293 -13.31 -13.14 14.62
CA LEU A 293 -13.95 -14.34 15.17
C LEU A 293 -13.23 -15.63 14.74
N GLY A 294 -12.78 -15.70 13.49
CA GLY A 294 -12.13 -16.89 12.94
C GLY A 294 -10.77 -17.18 13.56
N THR A 295 -9.98 -16.13 13.80
CA THR A 295 -8.65 -16.21 14.44
C THR A 295 -8.78 -16.51 15.94
N ALA A 296 -9.70 -15.84 16.64
CA ALA A 296 -9.89 -16.00 18.08
C ALA A 296 -10.51 -17.33 18.52
N ARG A 297 -11.08 -18.14 17.60
CA ARG A 297 -11.90 -19.32 17.96
C ARG A 297 -11.16 -20.36 18.82
N ASN A 298 -9.85 -20.54 18.59
CA ASN A 298 -9.04 -21.52 19.30
C ASN A 298 -8.61 -21.02 20.69
N MET A 299 -8.77 -19.73 20.96
CA MET A 299 -8.30 -19.06 22.18
C MET A 299 -9.44 -18.68 23.13
N ILE A 300 -10.68 -19.12 22.87
CA ILE A 300 -11.85 -18.73 23.66
C ILE A 300 -11.72 -19.04 25.16
N TYR A 301 -10.99 -20.09 25.52
CA TYR A 301 -10.76 -20.47 26.92
C TYR A 301 -9.72 -19.59 27.62
N TYR A 302 -8.75 -19.05 26.87
CA TYR A 302 -7.62 -18.28 27.42
C TYR A 302 -7.87 -16.77 27.36
N ALA A 303 -8.41 -16.29 26.24
CA ALA A 303 -8.67 -14.88 25.96
C ALA A 303 -10.10 -14.69 25.39
N PRO A 304 -11.14 -14.86 26.23
CA PRO A 304 -12.54 -14.83 25.78
C PRO A 304 -12.97 -13.47 25.19
N TRP A 305 -12.33 -12.37 25.58
CA TRP A 305 -12.61 -11.03 25.05
C TRP A 305 -12.47 -10.95 23.54
N MET A 306 -11.52 -11.70 22.96
CA MET A 306 -11.27 -11.70 21.51
C MET A 306 -12.45 -12.23 20.69
N VAL A 307 -13.31 -13.07 21.28
CA VAL A 307 -14.54 -13.56 20.63
C VAL A 307 -15.74 -12.69 21.01
N ILE A 308 -15.85 -12.33 22.29
CA ILE A 308 -17.02 -11.63 22.84
C ILE A 308 -17.23 -10.27 22.17
N PHE A 309 -16.19 -9.44 22.06
CA PHE A 309 -16.34 -8.07 21.56
C PHE A 309 -16.67 -7.98 20.06
N PRO A 310 -16.00 -8.71 19.14
CA PRO A 310 -16.45 -8.74 17.75
C PRO A 310 -17.84 -9.39 17.60
N ALA A 311 -18.20 -10.39 18.42
CA ALA A 311 -19.55 -10.96 18.42
C ALA A 311 -20.62 -9.94 18.87
N LEU A 312 -20.31 -9.10 19.87
CA LEU A 312 -21.18 -8.00 20.29
C LEU A 312 -21.34 -6.95 19.19
N ALA A 313 -20.27 -6.63 18.46
CA ALA A 313 -20.34 -5.71 17.32
C ALA A 313 -21.31 -6.22 16.23
N PHE A 314 -21.19 -7.51 15.86
CA PHE A 314 -22.16 -8.16 14.97
C PHE A 314 -23.59 -8.15 15.54
N PHE A 315 -23.75 -8.47 16.83
CA PHE A 315 -25.05 -8.49 17.50
C PHE A 315 -25.75 -7.13 17.41
N PHE A 316 -25.07 -6.04 17.76
CA PHE A 316 -25.64 -4.70 17.69
C PHE A 316 -25.95 -4.30 16.25
N ALA A 317 -25.10 -4.63 15.29
CA ALA A 317 -25.37 -4.36 13.87
C ALA A 317 -26.63 -5.11 13.37
N VAL A 318 -26.71 -6.43 13.61
CA VAL A 318 -27.87 -7.25 13.23
C VAL A 318 -29.15 -6.76 13.92
N LEU A 319 -29.07 -6.43 15.21
CA LEU A 319 -30.20 -5.87 15.96
C LEU A 319 -30.64 -4.52 15.39
N GLY A 320 -29.70 -3.61 15.12
CA GLY A 320 -29.97 -2.29 14.56
C GLY A 320 -30.71 -2.37 13.22
N PHE A 321 -30.21 -3.18 12.28
CA PHE A 321 -30.84 -3.36 10.97
C PHE A 321 -32.20 -4.07 11.05
N ASN A 322 -32.36 -5.07 11.92
CA ASN A 322 -33.65 -5.74 12.12
C ASN A 322 -34.71 -4.79 12.71
N LEU A 323 -34.35 -4.05 13.77
CA LEU A 323 -35.25 -3.07 14.39
C LEU A 323 -35.62 -1.94 13.41
N LEU A 324 -34.66 -1.51 12.59
CA LEU A 324 -34.92 -0.50 11.56
C LEU A 324 -35.89 -1.03 10.50
N GLY A 325 -35.70 -2.26 10.02
CA GLY A 325 -36.61 -2.92 9.07
C GLY A 325 -38.03 -3.07 9.62
N GLU A 326 -38.18 -3.54 10.85
CA GLU A 326 -39.49 -3.66 11.51
C GLU A 326 -40.13 -2.29 11.81
N GLY A 327 -39.29 -1.31 12.15
CA GLY A 327 -39.68 0.09 12.29
C GLY A 327 -40.25 0.66 10.99
N PHE A 328 -39.56 0.46 9.87
CA PHE A 328 -40.06 0.86 8.55
C PHE A 328 -41.35 0.13 8.19
N ARG A 329 -41.45 -1.18 8.44
CA ARG A 329 -42.67 -1.96 8.19
C ARG A 329 -43.87 -1.35 8.91
N SER A 330 -43.74 -1.15 10.22
CA SER A 330 -44.78 -0.58 11.07
C SER A 330 -45.17 0.84 10.67
N HIS A 331 -44.19 1.67 10.27
CA HIS A 331 -44.44 3.05 9.86
C HIS A 331 -45.08 3.13 8.46
N LEU A 332 -44.69 2.25 7.54
CA LEU A 332 -45.15 2.26 6.15
C LEU A 332 -46.54 1.65 5.98
N GLN A 333 -46.88 0.60 6.73
CA GLN A 333 -48.21 -0.04 6.71
C GLN A 333 -49.32 0.84 7.33
N GLY A 334 -48.99 1.77 8.22
CA GLY A 334 -49.98 2.58 8.95
C GLY A 334 -50.54 3.82 8.24
N THR A 335 -50.27 4.06 6.96
CA THR A 335 -50.62 5.37 6.33
C THR A 335 -50.97 5.22 4.84
N GLU A 336 -52.14 4.66 4.55
CA GLU A 336 -52.52 4.25 3.19
C GLU A 336 -52.90 5.37 2.20
N SER A 337 -53.30 6.58 2.63
CA SER A 337 -53.99 7.49 1.68
C SER A 337 -53.16 8.59 1.00
N GLY A 338 -51.91 8.86 1.41
CA GLY A 338 -51.15 10.02 0.90
C GLY A 338 -49.78 9.74 0.25
N ARG A 339 -49.31 8.49 0.30
CA ARG A 339 -47.89 8.15 0.05
C ARG A 339 -47.56 7.69 -1.38
N PHE A 340 -48.56 7.34 -2.18
CA PHE A 340 -48.37 6.93 -3.58
C PHE A 340 -47.83 8.04 -4.51
N SER A 341 -47.94 9.31 -4.10
CA SER A 341 -47.39 10.44 -4.87
C SER A 341 -45.87 10.57 -4.73
N PHE A 342 -45.29 10.31 -3.56
CA PHE A 342 -43.87 10.55 -3.29
C PHE A 342 -42.94 9.66 -4.13
N PHE A 343 -43.28 8.38 -4.29
CA PHE A 343 -42.41 7.42 -4.98
C PHE A 343 -42.62 7.38 -6.50
N ARG A 344 -43.80 7.76 -7.01
CA ARG A 344 -43.99 8.08 -8.44
C ARG A 344 -43.11 9.23 -8.89
N ILE A 345 -42.82 10.15 -7.98
CA ILE A 345 -41.99 11.32 -8.24
C ILE A 345 -40.49 10.96 -8.23
N LEU A 346 -40.04 10.07 -7.35
CA LEU A 346 -38.63 9.60 -7.30
C LEU A 346 -38.17 8.92 -8.59
N LEU A 347 -39.07 8.17 -9.26
CA LEU A 347 -38.76 7.43 -10.49
C LEU A 347 -38.86 8.29 -11.77
N ASN A 348 -39.20 9.58 -11.66
CA ASN A 348 -39.26 10.52 -12.78
C ASN A 348 -38.34 11.72 -12.51
N PRO A 349 -37.19 11.85 -13.21
CA PRO A 349 -36.16 12.84 -12.89
C PRO A 349 -36.68 14.28 -12.83
N SER A 350 -37.56 14.69 -13.73
CA SER A 350 -38.11 16.06 -13.78
C SER A 350 -39.11 16.35 -12.66
N ALA A 351 -39.91 15.35 -12.26
CA ALA A 351 -40.83 15.46 -11.14
C ALA A 351 -40.09 15.47 -9.80
N PHE A 352 -38.99 14.72 -9.68
CA PHE A 352 -38.16 14.64 -8.47
C PHE A 352 -37.59 16.01 -8.10
N PHE A 353 -36.97 16.72 -9.07
CA PHE A 353 -36.44 18.06 -8.85
C PHE A 353 -37.53 19.09 -8.52
N ALA A 354 -38.71 19.00 -9.16
CA ALA A 354 -39.84 19.88 -8.86
C ALA A 354 -40.40 19.66 -7.45
N TRP A 355 -40.51 18.41 -7.02
CA TRP A 355 -40.97 18.02 -5.69
C TRP A 355 -39.97 18.37 -4.58
N LEU A 356 -38.66 18.23 -4.86
CA LEU A 356 -37.58 18.65 -3.96
C LEU A 356 -37.69 20.15 -3.62
N LYS A 357 -38.10 20.95 -4.61
CA LYS A 357 -38.27 22.40 -4.52
C LYS A 357 -39.51 22.80 -3.72
N GLU A 358 -40.60 22.02 -3.77
CA GLU A 358 -41.89 22.36 -3.14
C GLU A 358 -42.08 21.81 -1.72
N ARG A 359 -41.52 20.64 -1.37
CA ARG A 359 -41.87 19.91 -0.12
C ARG A 359 -40.77 19.79 0.94
N GLY A 360 -39.69 20.56 0.81
CA GLY A 360 -38.54 20.53 1.73
C GLY A 360 -38.80 20.82 3.22
N LYS A 361 -40.03 21.18 3.63
CA LYS A 361 -40.30 21.62 5.01
C LYS A 361 -40.93 20.61 5.97
N THR A 362 -41.63 19.54 5.55
CA THR A 362 -42.52 18.85 6.53
C THR A 362 -42.53 17.32 6.63
N LEU A 363 -42.01 16.52 5.68
CA LEU A 363 -42.08 15.05 5.83
C LEU A 363 -40.97 14.23 5.16
N GLY A 364 -39.92 14.87 4.68
CA GLY A 364 -38.85 14.23 3.89
C GLY A 364 -37.44 14.33 4.48
N LYS A 365 -37.27 14.60 5.79
CA LYS A 365 -35.93 14.85 6.36
C LYS A 365 -35.21 13.58 6.81
N THR A 366 -35.93 12.57 7.30
CA THR A 366 -35.30 11.36 7.88
C THR A 366 -35.05 10.28 6.83
N ALA A 367 -36.01 9.99 5.95
CA ALA A 367 -35.88 8.92 4.95
C ALA A 367 -35.00 9.29 3.75
N ILE A 368 -35.12 10.53 3.23
CA ILE A 368 -34.25 11.00 2.13
C ILE A 368 -32.85 11.29 2.65
N GLY A 369 -32.71 11.82 3.87
CA GLY A 369 -31.42 11.99 4.54
C GLY A 369 -30.69 10.65 4.68
N ALA A 370 -31.37 9.58 5.10
CA ALA A 370 -30.77 8.26 5.23
C ALA A 370 -30.31 7.66 3.88
N VAL A 371 -31.05 7.87 2.79
CA VAL A 371 -30.69 7.35 1.46
C VAL A 371 -29.56 8.16 0.82
N LEU A 372 -29.61 9.50 0.89
CA LEU A 372 -28.52 10.37 0.44
C LEU A 372 -27.25 10.14 1.26
N PHE A 373 -27.39 9.91 2.56
CA PHE A 373 -26.31 9.55 3.45
C PHE A 373 -25.71 8.18 3.10
N LEU A 374 -26.52 7.16 2.81
CA LEU A 374 -26.02 5.84 2.41
C LEU A 374 -25.26 5.91 1.07
N ILE A 375 -25.73 6.72 0.12
CA ILE A 375 -25.04 6.96 -1.16
C ILE A 375 -23.75 7.76 -0.97
N LEU A 376 -23.75 8.77 -0.08
CA LEU A 376 -22.55 9.50 0.33
C LEU A 376 -21.56 8.60 1.06
N LEU A 377 -22.04 7.68 1.91
CA LEU A 377 -21.22 6.70 2.64
C LEU A 377 -20.59 5.71 1.66
N ILE A 378 -21.34 5.21 0.68
CA ILE A 378 -20.81 4.37 -0.40
C ILE A 378 -19.77 5.16 -1.21
N GLY A 379 -20.09 6.38 -1.65
CA GLY A 379 -19.15 7.23 -2.41
C GLY A 379 -17.87 7.58 -1.64
N PHE A 380 -17.98 7.79 -0.32
CA PHE A 380 -16.85 8.08 0.56
C PHE A 380 -15.99 6.84 0.84
N LEU A 381 -16.59 5.65 0.95
CA LEU A 381 -15.88 4.38 1.08
C LEU A 381 -15.12 3.98 -0.21
N PHE A 382 -15.43 4.61 -1.35
CA PHE A 382 -14.77 4.38 -2.64
C PHE A 382 -13.81 5.51 -3.06
N LEU A 383 -13.56 6.51 -2.22
CA LEU A 383 -12.57 7.55 -2.50
C LEU A 383 -11.15 7.00 -2.26
N SER A 384 -10.53 6.63 -3.39
CA SER A 384 -9.11 6.37 -3.69
C SER A 384 -8.10 6.84 -2.64
N GLU A 385 -7.21 5.92 -2.26
CA GLU A 385 -5.88 6.21 -1.71
C GLU A 385 -5.15 7.19 -2.64
N GLY A 386 -4.42 8.16 -2.07
CA GLY A 386 -3.60 9.09 -2.83
C GLY A 386 -2.46 8.33 -3.51
N ARG A 387 -2.26 8.54 -4.81
CA ARG A 387 -1.08 8.02 -5.50
C ARG A 387 0.10 8.95 -5.23
N PHE A 388 1.25 8.36 -4.91
CA PHE A 388 2.51 9.09 -4.80
C PHE A 388 2.96 9.59 -6.20
N ASP A 389 3.56 10.77 -6.25
CA ASP A 389 4.07 11.41 -7.46
C ASP A 389 5.54 11.78 -7.22
N ALA A 390 6.48 11.07 -7.85
CA ALA A 390 7.91 11.31 -7.69
C ALA A 390 8.35 12.64 -8.34
N GLY A 391 7.62 13.12 -9.34
CA GLY A 391 7.89 14.37 -10.06
C GLY A 391 7.36 15.63 -9.38
N ARG A 392 6.72 15.50 -8.21
CA ARG A 392 6.07 16.61 -7.50
C ARG A 392 7.00 17.76 -7.16
N TYR A 393 8.24 17.46 -6.76
CA TYR A 393 9.19 18.45 -6.28
C TYR A 393 9.82 19.26 -7.43
N ASP A 394 9.89 20.60 -7.29
CA ASP A 394 10.50 21.47 -8.31
C ASP A 394 12.03 21.48 -8.21
N MET A 395 12.69 20.96 -9.24
CA MET A 395 14.15 20.91 -9.35
C MET A 395 14.77 22.15 -10.00
N SER A 396 13.99 23.19 -10.32
CA SER A 396 14.47 24.38 -11.05
C SER A 396 15.65 25.11 -10.37
N ALA A 397 15.71 25.08 -9.03
CA ALA A 397 16.78 25.69 -8.25
C ALA A 397 18.05 24.80 -8.14
N PHE A 398 17.94 23.49 -8.41
CA PHE A 398 19.06 22.56 -8.29
C PHE A 398 19.97 22.60 -9.54
N PRO A 399 21.30 22.42 -9.38
CA PRO A 399 22.23 22.39 -10.51
C PRO A 399 21.82 21.40 -11.62
N MET A 400 21.94 21.82 -12.87
CA MET A 400 21.70 20.93 -14.04
C MET A 400 22.87 19.99 -14.32
N ASN A 401 24.07 20.35 -13.90
CA ASN A 401 25.32 19.61 -14.13
C ASN A 401 25.63 18.67 -12.95
N GLU A 402 26.72 17.91 -13.05
CA GLU A 402 27.19 17.01 -11.99
C GLU A 402 27.33 17.71 -10.61
N VAL A 403 26.88 17.02 -9.57
CA VAL A 403 26.97 17.40 -8.16
C VAL A 403 27.82 16.35 -7.45
N ILE A 404 29.10 16.66 -7.28
CA ILE A 404 30.10 15.80 -6.64
C ILE A 404 30.51 16.42 -5.30
N ALA A 405 30.82 15.59 -4.31
CA ALA A 405 31.26 16.03 -3.00
C ALA A 405 32.45 17.01 -3.10
N GLY A 406 32.43 18.07 -2.29
CA GLY A 406 33.44 19.13 -2.30
C GLY A 406 33.38 20.11 -3.49
N THR A 407 32.34 20.05 -4.34
CA THR A 407 32.10 21.05 -5.39
C THR A 407 31.11 22.13 -4.93
N PRO A 408 31.15 23.35 -5.52
CA PRO A 408 30.14 24.39 -5.21
C PRO A 408 28.69 23.95 -5.52
N GLY A 409 28.52 23.03 -6.47
CA GLY A 409 27.22 22.42 -6.76
C GLY A 409 26.70 21.60 -5.58
N ALA A 410 27.57 20.84 -4.91
CA ALA A 410 27.20 20.08 -3.71
C ALA A 410 26.87 20.99 -2.53
N GLU A 411 27.62 22.07 -2.32
CA GLU A 411 27.29 23.07 -1.29
C GLU A 411 25.93 23.73 -1.53
N THR A 412 25.63 24.06 -2.78
CA THR A 412 24.34 24.66 -3.17
C THR A 412 23.19 23.68 -2.96
N SER A 413 23.34 22.43 -3.43
CA SER A 413 22.33 21.38 -3.23
C SER A 413 22.09 21.09 -1.75
N ALA A 414 23.15 21.05 -0.93
CA ALA A 414 23.04 20.87 0.52
C ALA A 414 22.24 22.02 1.18
N ALA A 415 22.49 23.27 0.77
CA ALA A 415 21.76 24.42 1.27
C ALA A 415 20.26 24.35 0.90
N LEU A 416 19.93 24.00 -0.34
CA LEU A 416 18.55 23.87 -0.81
C LEU A 416 17.79 22.75 -0.08
N ILE A 417 18.44 21.61 0.15
CA ILE A 417 17.85 20.50 0.93
C ILE A 417 17.55 20.95 2.35
N ALA A 418 18.47 21.67 3.01
CA ALA A 418 18.26 22.19 4.35
C ALA A 418 17.14 23.24 4.41
N GLU A 419 17.01 24.11 3.40
CA GLU A 419 15.89 25.05 3.28
C GLU A 419 14.54 24.32 3.18
N GLU A 420 14.46 23.25 2.37
CA GLU A 420 13.25 22.44 2.28
C GLU A 420 12.93 21.73 3.59
N MET A 421 13.94 21.16 4.28
CA MET A 421 13.73 20.57 5.61
C MET A 421 13.13 21.59 6.61
N LYS A 422 13.59 22.84 6.57
CA LYS A 422 13.02 23.92 7.39
C LYS A 422 11.58 24.24 6.96
N ALA A 423 11.29 24.30 5.67
CA ALA A 423 9.95 24.55 5.13
C ALA A 423 8.94 23.46 5.54
N LEU A 424 9.39 22.21 5.64
CA LEU A 424 8.61 21.06 6.11
C LEU A 424 8.51 20.96 7.65
N GLY A 425 9.20 21.84 8.37
CA GLY A 425 9.20 21.92 9.82
C GLY A 425 9.94 20.76 10.49
N LEU A 426 11.01 20.25 9.88
CA LEU A 426 11.93 19.33 10.54
C LEU A 426 12.84 20.11 11.49
N GLU A 427 13.21 19.52 12.61
CA GLU A 427 14.20 20.06 13.54
C GLU A 427 15.63 19.67 13.10
N PRO A 428 16.64 20.52 13.32
CA PRO A 428 18.03 20.17 13.04
C PRO A 428 18.51 19.00 13.92
N LEU A 429 19.26 18.06 13.33
CA LEU A 429 19.74 16.89 14.07
C LEU A 429 20.99 17.18 14.92
N PHE A 430 21.87 18.09 14.48
CA PHE A 430 23.16 18.35 15.11
C PHE A 430 23.10 19.58 16.02
N SER A 431 23.85 19.55 17.14
CA SER A 431 24.02 20.72 18.00
C SER A 431 24.91 21.75 17.31
N SER A 432 24.49 23.02 17.29
CA SER A 432 25.30 24.13 16.79
C SER A 432 26.67 24.18 17.48
N SER A 433 27.71 23.69 16.80
CA SER A 433 29.09 23.94 17.20
C SER A 433 29.40 25.43 17.02
N GLN A 434 30.35 25.97 17.78
CA GLN A 434 30.60 27.42 17.94
C GLN A 434 30.89 28.22 16.64
N ASN A 435 30.89 27.61 15.45
CA ASN A 435 31.06 28.26 14.15
C ASN A 435 30.09 27.79 13.04
N GLU A 436 29.06 26.99 13.32
CA GLU A 436 28.10 26.49 12.31
C GLU A 436 26.71 27.10 12.53
N THR A 437 26.21 27.83 11.54
CA THR A 437 25.04 28.72 11.65
C THR A 437 23.68 28.02 11.57
N ASP A 438 23.63 26.72 11.30
CA ASP A 438 22.39 25.93 11.24
C ASP A 438 22.68 24.46 11.58
N GLY A 439 22.08 23.92 12.65
CA GLY A 439 22.34 22.55 13.14
C GLY A 439 21.90 21.40 12.22
N TYR A 440 21.57 21.68 10.95
CA TYR A 440 21.26 20.67 9.94
C TYR A 440 22.52 20.11 9.28
N PHE A 441 23.62 20.88 9.29
CA PHE A 441 24.84 20.53 8.58
C PHE A 441 25.82 19.78 9.47
N LEU A 442 26.53 18.83 8.86
CA LEU A 442 27.72 18.23 9.43
C LEU A 442 28.83 18.21 8.38
N ASP A 443 29.76 19.15 8.53
CA ASP A 443 30.94 19.25 7.67
C ASP A 443 32.01 18.22 8.04
N TYR A 444 32.69 17.70 7.03
CA TYR A 444 33.79 16.76 7.18
C TYR A 444 34.86 16.97 6.10
N ASP A 445 36.10 16.63 6.42
CA ASP A 445 37.19 16.71 5.47
C ASP A 445 37.08 15.58 4.45
N ILE A 446 37.14 15.91 3.16
CA ILE A 446 37.23 14.92 2.08
C ILE A 446 38.68 14.85 1.61
N ASP A 447 39.15 13.65 1.28
CA ASP A 447 40.41 13.47 0.58
C ASP A 447 40.40 14.24 -0.76
N PRO A 448 41.49 14.94 -1.14
CA PRO A 448 41.51 15.78 -2.33
C PRO A 448 41.16 14.99 -3.60
N VAL A 449 40.39 15.61 -4.50
CA VAL A 449 39.78 14.93 -5.66
C VAL A 449 40.36 15.43 -6.97
N SER A 450 40.74 14.53 -7.87
CA SER A 450 41.16 14.86 -9.24
C SER A 450 39.98 14.78 -10.19
N LEU A 451 39.44 15.93 -10.62
CA LEU A 451 38.40 15.98 -11.65
C LEU A 451 39.02 16.07 -13.06
N PRO A 452 38.59 15.27 -14.04
CA PRO A 452 39.06 15.37 -15.43
C PRO A 452 38.61 16.71 -16.05
N VAL A 453 39.55 17.55 -16.45
CA VAL A 453 39.29 18.80 -17.18
C VAL A 453 39.24 18.56 -18.69
N SER A 454 40.11 17.68 -19.19
CA SER A 454 40.17 17.28 -20.58
C SER A 454 40.97 15.98 -20.70
N SER A 455 40.52 15.06 -21.54
CA SER A 455 41.27 13.86 -21.88
C SER A 455 41.23 13.57 -23.37
N GLU A 456 42.39 13.21 -23.92
CA GLU A 456 42.56 12.75 -25.29
C GLU A 456 43.30 11.42 -25.24
N CYS A 457 42.73 10.40 -25.87
CA CYS A 457 43.28 9.06 -25.92
C CYS A 457 43.29 8.60 -27.38
N ILE A 458 44.48 8.29 -27.89
CA ILE A 458 44.68 7.89 -29.29
C ILE A 458 45.46 6.58 -29.28
N PHE A 459 44.97 5.59 -30.02
CA PHE A 459 45.62 4.30 -30.22
C PHE A 459 45.99 4.15 -31.70
N GLY A 460 47.28 3.96 -32.03
CA GLY A 460 47.69 3.90 -33.43
C GLY A 460 49.20 3.83 -33.67
N SER A 461 49.57 3.60 -34.92
CA SER A 461 50.96 3.64 -35.39
C SER A 461 51.04 4.33 -36.75
N GLY A 462 51.86 5.39 -36.86
CA GLY A 462 52.01 6.15 -38.10
C GLY A 462 50.73 6.87 -38.53
N ASN A 463 50.17 6.50 -39.70
CA ASN A 463 48.97 7.12 -40.29
C ASN A 463 47.65 6.43 -39.89
N GLU A 464 47.70 5.25 -39.27
CA GLU A 464 46.52 4.55 -38.77
C GLU A 464 46.32 4.91 -37.30
N THR A 465 45.28 5.69 -37.00
CA THR A 465 44.97 6.16 -35.65
C THR A 465 43.49 6.00 -35.34
N LEU A 466 43.21 5.52 -34.13
CA LEU A 466 41.88 5.39 -33.55
C LEU A 466 41.79 6.39 -32.39
N SER A 467 40.94 7.41 -32.53
CA SER A 467 40.63 8.32 -31.43
C SER A 467 39.55 7.69 -30.56
N LEU A 468 39.88 7.44 -29.30
CA LEU A 468 38.99 6.85 -28.31
C LEU A 468 38.19 7.94 -27.61
N LYS A 469 36.92 7.67 -27.34
CA LYS A 469 35.98 8.57 -26.65
C LYS A 469 35.79 8.16 -25.19
N ILE A 470 35.85 9.15 -24.31
CA ILE A 470 35.58 8.95 -22.89
C ILE A 470 34.10 8.59 -22.65
N GLY A 471 33.82 7.67 -21.74
CA GLY A 471 32.48 7.17 -21.40
C GLY A 471 31.95 6.08 -22.35
N SER A 472 32.48 5.96 -23.57
CA SER A 472 32.12 4.87 -24.51
C SER A 472 33.25 3.87 -24.74
N ASP A 473 34.47 4.34 -24.95
CA ASP A 473 35.63 3.49 -25.26
C ASP A 473 36.51 3.30 -24.02
N TYR A 474 36.62 4.34 -23.18
CA TYR A 474 37.39 4.30 -21.94
C TYR A 474 36.82 5.21 -20.84
N SER A 475 37.18 4.94 -19.59
CA SER A 475 36.93 5.79 -18.42
C SER A 475 38.14 5.77 -17.48
N PHE A 476 38.30 6.77 -16.62
CA PHE A 476 39.37 6.78 -15.61
C PHE A 476 38.87 6.29 -14.25
N LEU A 477 39.63 5.42 -13.60
CA LEU A 477 39.46 5.03 -12.20
C LEU A 477 40.38 5.81 -11.27
N ALA A 478 41.57 6.16 -11.76
CA ALA A 478 42.53 7.02 -11.08
C ALA A 478 43.21 7.92 -12.12
N LEU A 479 43.25 9.22 -11.86
CA LEU A 479 43.63 10.26 -12.79
C LEU A 479 44.43 11.35 -12.09
N GLY A 480 45.47 11.77 -12.77
CA GLY A 480 46.25 12.97 -12.51
C GLY A 480 46.53 13.66 -13.84
N SER A 481 47.31 14.74 -13.81
CA SER A 481 47.71 15.40 -15.05
C SER A 481 48.89 14.66 -15.69
N TYR A 482 48.62 13.93 -16.79
CA TYR A 482 49.58 13.07 -17.46
C TYR A 482 49.65 13.32 -18.96
N SER A 483 50.84 13.14 -19.51
CA SER A 483 51.09 13.00 -20.95
C SER A 483 52.05 11.84 -21.11
N ARG A 484 51.54 10.71 -21.62
CA ARG A 484 52.28 9.45 -21.76
C ARG A 484 51.98 8.82 -23.11
N LYS A 485 53.01 8.26 -23.74
CA LYS A 485 52.93 7.52 -24.99
C LYS A 485 53.86 6.31 -24.92
N GLY A 486 53.39 5.16 -25.38
CA GLY A 486 54.17 3.92 -25.37
C GLY A 486 53.34 2.70 -25.77
N PRO A 487 53.97 1.52 -25.81
CA PRO A 487 53.33 0.28 -26.22
C PRO A 487 52.42 -0.27 -25.12
N VAL A 488 51.45 -1.11 -25.52
CA VAL A 488 50.57 -1.84 -24.60
C VAL A 488 51.06 -3.28 -24.45
N TYR A 489 51.31 -3.71 -23.23
CA TYR A 489 51.63 -5.09 -22.87
C TYR A 489 50.37 -5.78 -22.31
N ASP A 490 49.92 -6.86 -22.98
CA ASP A 490 48.79 -7.65 -22.50
C ASP A 490 49.25 -8.65 -21.43
N ALA A 491 48.94 -8.34 -20.17
CA ALA A 491 49.26 -9.17 -19.01
C ALA A 491 48.15 -10.15 -18.65
N SER A 492 47.10 -10.28 -19.48
CA SER A 492 45.96 -11.17 -19.22
C SER A 492 46.35 -12.64 -19.09
N THR A 493 47.50 -13.05 -19.66
CA THR A 493 48.01 -14.43 -19.58
C THR A 493 49.03 -14.65 -18.46
N ASP A 494 49.43 -13.59 -17.75
CA ASP A 494 50.44 -13.67 -16.70
C ASP A 494 49.82 -14.08 -15.36
N ASP A 495 50.59 -14.77 -14.50
CA ASP A 495 50.19 -15.04 -13.12
C ASP A 495 50.49 -13.81 -12.24
N LEU A 496 49.57 -12.84 -12.29
CA LEU A 496 49.71 -11.55 -11.62
C LEU A 496 49.63 -11.63 -10.09
N LEU A 497 49.18 -12.74 -9.53
CA LEU A 497 49.14 -12.96 -8.07
C LEU A 497 50.51 -13.39 -7.51
N ASN A 498 51.44 -13.82 -8.37
CA ASN A 498 52.75 -14.34 -7.96
C ASN A 498 53.88 -13.89 -8.90
N ILE A 499 53.97 -12.58 -9.14
CA ILE A 499 55.00 -11.97 -9.98
C ILE A 499 56.37 -12.12 -9.31
N LYS A 500 57.32 -12.75 -10.01
CA LYS A 500 58.71 -12.91 -9.54
C LYS A 500 59.68 -11.88 -10.13
N ASP A 501 59.34 -11.34 -11.30
CA ASP A 501 60.12 -10.34 -12.02
C ASP A 501 59.19 -9.26 -12.54
N PHE A 502 59.48 -8.02 -12.18
CA PHE A 502 58.66 -6.85 -12.48
C PHE A 502 59.16 -6.08 -13.71
N SER A 503 60.33 -6.43 -14.26
CA SER A 503 60.97 -5.68 -15.34
C SER A 503 60.16 -5.64 -16.65
N SER A 504 59.33 -6.65 -16.91
CA SER A 504 58.43 -6.71 -18.08
C SER A 504 57.32 -5.64 -18.06
N TYR A 505 57.09 -4.98 -16.92
CA TYR A 505 56.01 -4.00 -16.75
C TYR A 505 56.51 -2.54 -16.70
N ASP A 506 57.81 -2.32 -16.87
CA ASP A 506 58.41 -0.98 -16.91
C ASP A 506 58.20 -0.31 -18.27
N ASP A 507 57.89 0.99 -18.28
CA ASP A 507 57.75 1.83 -19.49
C ASP A 507 56.73 1.32 -20.54
N VAL A 508 55.74 0.53 -20.11
CA VAL A 508 54.62 0.04 -20.95
C VAL A 508 53.26 0.34 -20.31
N PHE A 509 52.19 0.34 -21.10
CA PHE A 509 50.82 0.27 -20.57
C PHE A 509 50.45 -1.18 -20.30
N VAL A 510 50.07 -1.50 -19.06
CA VAL A 510 49.77 -2.88 -18.67
C VAL A 510 48.28 -3.14 -18.79
N LEU A 511 47.87 -4.00 -19.72
CA LEU A 511 46.47 -4.40 -19.91
C LEU A 511 46.16 -5.63 -19.06
N ILE A 512 45.13 -5.53 -18.21
CA ILE A 512 44.67 -6.57 -17.30
C ILE A 512 43.18 -6.80 -17.51
N ASP A 513 42.78 -8.04 -17.68
CA ASP A 513 41.40 -8.42 -17.85
C ASP A 513 40.74 -8.71 -16.48
N LYS A 514 39.76 -7.88 -16.09
CA LYS A 514 39.07 -7.99 -14.79
C LYS A 514 38.20 -9.22 -14.68
N GLU A 515 37.88 -9.89 -15.79
CA GLU A 515 37.03 -11.08 -15.78
C GLU A 515 37.65 -12.22 -14.95
N TYR A 516 38.99 -12.27 -14.88
CA TYR A 516 39.71 -13.36 -14.21
C TYR A 516 40.05 -13.09 -12.73
N TYR A 517 39.81 -11.89 -12.23
CA TYR A 517 40.25 -11.47 -10.89
C TYR A 517 39.11 -10.79 -10.10
N SER A 518 39.08 -11.05 -8.79
CA SER A 518 38.20 -10.32 -7.87
C SER A 518 38.65 -8.85 -7.72
N ASP A 519 37.77 -7.96 -7.27
CA ASP A 519 38.12 -6.54 -7.13
C ASP A 519 39.23 -6.33 -6.07
N GLU A 520 39.24 -7.14 -5.01
CA GLU A 520 40.30 -7.18 -4.00
C GLU A 520 41.64 -7.65 -4.61
N SER A 521 41.60 -8.63 -5.51
CA SER A 521 42.77 -9.11 -6.24
C SER A 521 43.31 -8.06 -7.20
N ILE A 522 42.43 -7.35 -7.93
CA ILE A 522 42.80 -6.24 -8.81
C ILE A 522 43.48 -5.13 -8.01
N GLN A 523 42.92 -4.77 -6.84
CA GLN A 523 43.54 -3.80 -5.96
C GLN A 523 44.93 -4.25 -5.52
N TYR A 524 45.08 -5.49 -5.06
CA TYR A 524 46.38 -6.06 -4.70
C TYR A 524 47.39 -6.02 -5.86
N ILE A 525 46.99 -6.46 -7.06
CA ILE A 525 47.86 -6.48 -8.25
C ILE A 525 48.29 -5.07 -8.64
N THR A 526 47.35 -4.12 -8.68
CA THR A 526 47.66 -2.73 -9.03
C THR A 526 48.59 -2.07 -8.02
N ASP A 527 48.42 -2.36 -6.72
CA ASP A 527 49.33 -1.89 -5.67
C ASP A 527 50.73 -2.54 -5.79
N GLN A 528 50.83 -3.83 -6.12
CA GLN A 528 52.12 -4.52 -6.34
C GLN A 528 52.87 -3.98 -7.56
N LEU A 529 52.19 -3.82 -8.70
CA LEU A 529 52.76 -3.23 -9.91
C LEU A 529 53.23 -1.79 -9.65
N GLY A 530 52.47 -1.01 -8.88
CA GLY A 530 52.86 0.36 -8.52
C GLY A 530 54.03 0.47 -7.55
N ALA A 531 54.21 -0.53 -6.68
CA ALA A 531 55.30 -0.55 -5.71
C ALA A 531 56.63 -1.07 -6.29
N HIS A 532 56.57 -1.97 -7.28
CA HIS A 532 57.71 -2.74 -7.75
C HIS A 532 58.05 -2.56 -9.25
N ALA A 533 57.19 -1.93 -10.04
CA ALA A 533 57.42 -1.55 -11.44
C ALA A 533 57.14 -0.05 -11.68
N SER A 534 57.46 0.43 -12.88
CA SER A 534 57.18 1.78 -13.37
C SER A 534 56.35 1.77 -14.66
N PRO A 535 55.08 1.30 -14.60
CA PRO A 535 54.21 1.27 -15.78
C PRO A 535 53.81 2.69 -16.23
N LEU A 536 53.62 2.88 -17.54
CA LEU A 536 53.08 4.13 -18.10
C LEU A 536 51.62 4.38 -17.69
N GLY A 537 50.87 3.31 -17.43
CA GLY A 537 49.48 3.29 -17.01
C GLY A 537 48.96 1.85 -16.91
N ILE A 538 47.93 1.62 -16.12
CA ILE A 538 47.25 0.32 -16.03
C ILE A 538 45.89 0.43 -16.73
N LEU A 539 45.64 -0.49 -17.65
CA LEU A 539 44.41 -0.58 -18.44
C LEU A 539 43.62 -1.81 -17.95
N LEU A 540 42.41 -1.59 -17.46
CA LEU A 540 41.53 -2.66 -16.97
C LEU A 540 40.41 -2.89 -17.98
N VAL A 541 40.22 -4.12 -18.44
CA VAL A 541 39.09 -4.46 -19.31
C VAL A 541 37.82 -4.58 -18.47
N ASN A 542 36.75 -3.89 -18.88
CA ASN A 542 35.47 -3.92 -18.17
C ASN A 542 34.81 -5.31 -18.27
N ARG A 543 34.14 -5.77 -17.21
CA ARG A 543 33.42 -7.07 -17.27
C ARG A 543 32.21 -6.99 -18.20
N TYR A 544 31.79 -8.13 -18.72
CA TYR A 544 30.64 -8.18 -19.63
C TYR A 544 29.37 -7.66 -18.95
N GLY A 545 28.79 -6.57 -19.47
CA GLY A 545 27.58 -5.93 -18.93
C GLY A 545 27.83 -4.83 -17.88
N GLU A 546 29.08 -4.54 -17.50
CA GLU A 546 29.41 -3.36 -16.68
C GLU A 546 29.35 -2.09 -17.57
N SER A 547 28.74 -1.01 -17.08
CA SER A 547 28.80 0.31 -17.74
C SER A 547 30.12 1.01 -17.44
N LEU A 548 30.67 1.75 -18.41
CA LEU A 548 31.82 2.63 -18.17
C LEU A 548 31.33 3.86 -17.39
N SER A 549 31.28 3.76 -16.07
CA SER A 549 30.97 4.90 -15.21
C SER A 549 32.14 5.90 -15.23
N ASN A 550 31.84 7.19 -15.34
CA ASN A 550 32.82 8.25 -15.08
C ASN A 550 33.16 8.24 -13.59
N SER A 551 34.25 7.57 -13.22
CA SER A 551 34.67 7.42 -11.83
C SER A 551 35.57 8.57 -11.40
N ILE A 552 35.29 9.06 -10.20
CA ILE A 552 36.06 10.09 -9.52
C ILE A 552 37.38 9.45 -9.06
N ALA A 553 38.49 10.03 -9.51
CA ALA A 553 39.82 9.48 -9.35
C ALA A 553 40.42 9.71 -7.96
N ARG A 554 41.06 8.66 -7.42
CA ARG A 554 41.99 8.72 -6.28
C ARG A 554 43.15 9.68 -6.60
N LEU A 555 43.49 10.61 -5.69
CA LEU A 555 44.65 11.47 -5.89
C LEU A 555 45.96 10.68 -5.74
N GLU A 556 46.89 10.98 -6.64
CA GLU A 556 48.31 10.60 -6.67
C GLU A 556 48.66 9.10 -6.66
N SER A 557 48.26 8.38 -7.72
CA SER A 557 49.04 7.23 -8.20
C SER A 557 50.12 7.70 -9.19
N ARG A 558 51.34 7.16 -9.16
CA ARG A 558 52.44 7.52 -10.11
C ARG A 558 52.07 7.29 -11.60
N TYR A 559 51.03 6.49 -11.82
CA TYR A 559 50.49 6.05 -13.10
C TYR A 559 48.95 6.16 -13.03
N PHE A 560 48.27 6.32 -14.15
CA PHE A 560 46.80 6.32 -14.16
C PHE A 560 46.24 4.89 -14.22
N ILE A 561 45.00 4.71 -13.80
CA ILE A 561 44.23 3.47 -14.01
C ILE A 561 43.04 3.82 -14.90
N MET A 562 42.93 3.16 -16.04
CA MET A 562 41.90 3.39 -17.06
C MET A 562 41.09 2.11 -17.28
N LEU A 563 39.76 2.23 -17.29
CA LEU A 563 38.86 1.17 -17.75
C LEU A 563 38.69 1.27 -19.26
N LEU A 564 38.76 0.14 -19.95
CA LEU A 564 38.49 0.00 -21.39
C LEU A 564 37.22 -0.81 -21.63
N SER A 565 36.46 -0.43 -22.65
CA SER A 565 35.37 -1.29 -23.16
C SER A 565 35.94 -2.62 -23.69
N GLY A 566 35.13 -3.68 -23.69
CA GLY A 566 35.54 -4.97 -24.26
C GLY A 566 35.90 -4.88 -25.75
N GLU A 567 35.22 -4.02 -26.51
CA GLU A 567 35.50 -3.77 -27.92
C GLU A 567 36.85 -3.08 -28.12
N THR A 568 37.13 -2.05 -27.32
CA THR A 568 38.42 -1.33 -27.35
C THR A 568 39.57 -2.24 -26.94
N ALA A 569 39.39 -3.05 -25.89
CA ALA A 569 40.40 -4.02 -25.47
C ALA A 569 40.69 -5.06 -26.56
N ALA A 570 39.66 -5.55 -27.27
CA ALA A 570 39.84 -6.46 -28.39
C ALA A 570 40.63 -5.80 -29.55
N ALA A 571 40.35 -4.53 -29.86
CA ALA A 571 41.09 -3.77 -30.87
C ALA A 571 42.56 -3.57 -30.48
N VAL A 572 42.85 -3.35 -29.19
CA VAL A 572 44.23 -3.26 -28.66
C VAL A 572 44.97 -4.59 -28.83
N ARG A 573 44.32 -5.71 -28.48
CA ARG A 573 44.92 -7.06 -28.62
C ARG A 573 45.21 -7.46 -30.06
N GLN A 574 44.38 -7.01 -31.01
CA GLN A 574 44.56 -7.32 -32.44
C GLN A 574 45.72 -6.54 -33.08
N ASN A 575 46.18 -5.45 -32.47
CA ASN A 575 47.20 -4.56 -33.02
C ASN A 575 48.33 -4.32 -32.00
N PRO A 576 49.17 -5.32 -31.69
CA PRO A 576 50.21 -5.22 -30.65
C PRO A 576 51.32 -4.22 -30.99
N ASP A 577 51.49 -3.87 -32.26
CA ASP A 577 52.51 -2.91 -32.73
C ASP A 577 52.07 -1.43 -32.58
N PHE A 578 50.85 -1.18 -32.12
CA PHE A 578 50.31 0.17 -31.95
C PHE A 578 50.66 0.75 -30.58
N GLU A 579 50.91 2.06 -30.55
CA GLU A 579 51.16 2.77 -29.31
C GLU A 579 49.90 3.46 -28.82
N LEU A 580 49.72 3.48 -27.51
CA LEU A 580 48.68 4.26 -26.85
C LEU A 580 49.26 5.62 -26.45
N SER A 581 48.57 6.70 -26.78
CA SER A 581 48.90 8.07 -26.37
C SER A 581 47.75 8.61 -25.51
N VAL A 582 48.04 8.90 -24.25
CA VAL A 582 47.07 9.41 -23.28
C VAL A 582 47.53 10.77 -22.78
N ILE A 583 46.72 11.79 -23.06
CA ILE A 583 46.86 13.15 -22.53
C ILE A 583 45.65 13.40 -21.65
N ALA A 584 45.87 13.56 -20.35
CA ALA A 584 44.82 13.89 -19.41
C ALA A 584 45.24 15.10 -18.56
N ARG A 585 44.32 16.05 -18.37
CA ARG A 585 44.47 17.14 -17.41
C ARG A 585 43.46 16.93 -16.31
N ALA A 586 43.93 16.88 -15.08
CA ALA A 586 43.09 16.84 -13.90
C ALA A 586 43.22 18.15 -13.12
N LYS A 587 42.11 18.59 -12.52
CA LYS A 587 42.10 19.68 -11.53
C LYS A 587 41.91 19.06 -10.15
N ASN A 588 42.84 19.33 -9.25
CA ASN A 588 42.69 18.95 -7.85
C ASN A 588 41.68 19.90 -7.20
N SER A 589 40.66 19.34 -6.53
CA SER A 589 39.75 20.07 -5.66
C SER A 589 40.04 19.65 -4.23
N GLU A 590 40.57 20.58 -3.43
CA GLU A 590 40.52 20.48 -1.97
C GLU A 590 39.14 21.01 -1.54
N GLY A 591 38.39 20.23 -0.78
CA GLY A 591 37.03 20.60 -0.37
C GLY A 591 36.59 19.85 0.87
N SER A 592 35.63 20.44 1.58
CA SER A 592 34.90 19.79 2.67
C SER A 592 33.59 19.22 2.14
N GLY A 593 33.21 18.05 2.63
CA GLY A 593 31.90 17.46 2.39
C GLY A 593 30.90 17.93 3.43
N ARG A 594 29.62 17.93 3.07
CA ARG A 594 28.55 18.46 3.92
C ARG A 594 27.36 17.54 3.96
N ASN A 595 27.20 16.80 5.05
CA ASN A 595 25.98 16.02 5.26
C ASN A 595 24.84 16.90 5.78
N ILE A 596 23.60 16.55 5.43
CA ILE A 596 22.40 17.22 5.92
C ILE A 596 21.55 16.21 6.69
N ALA A 597 21.08 16.59 7.88
CA ALA A 597 20.15 15.75 8.62
C ALA A 597 19.12 16.57 9.41
N GLY A 598 17.88 16.08 9.42
CA GLY A 598 16.78 16.67 10.17
C GLY A 598 15.82 15.61 10.71
N ILE A 599 15.07 15.95 11.74
CA ILE A 599 14.08 15.07 12.37
C ILE A 599 12.69 15.69 12.33
N LYS A 600 11.70 14.92 11.87
CA LYS A 600 10.29 15.21 12.07
C LYS A 600 9.81 14.45 13.30
N ARG A 601 9.35 15.15 14.32
CA ARG A 601 8.82 14.53 15.54
C ARG A 601 7.49 13.84 15.26
N GLY A 602 7.36 12.63 15.81
CA GLY A 602 6.11 11.87 15.78
C GLY A 602 4.99 12.53 16.59
N SER A 603 3.74 12.25 16.23
CA SER A 603 2.54 12.80 16.88
C SER A 603 2.14 12.06 18.17
N ASP A 604 2.62 10.84 18.38
CA ASP A 604 2.21 9.97 19.49
C ASP A 604 3.25 10.01 20.63
N PRO A 605 2.93 10.55 21.82
CA PRO A 605 3.89 10.71 22.91
C PRO A 605 4.54 9.41 23.38
N ASP A 606 3.88 8.27 23.20
CA ASP A 606 4.37 6.98 23.70
C ASP A 606 5.45 6.37 22.80
N VAL A 607 5.47 6.76 21.51
CA VAL A 607 6.39 6.20 20.49
C VAL A 607 7.15 7.28 19.71
N ALA A 608 6.95 8.56 20.01
CA ALA A 608 7.61 9.68 19.35
C ALA A 608 9.13 9.69 19.58
N ASP A 609 9.62 9.13 20.69
CA ASP A 609 11.06 8.99 20.94
C ASP A 609 11.70 7.92 20.04
N GLU A 610 10.90 7.01 19.49
CA GLU A 610 11.36 6.01 18.53
C GLU A 610 11.35 6.59 17.11
N SER A 611 12.38 6.29 16.31
CA SER A 611 12.59 6.88 14.99
C SER A 611 12.79 5.85 13.88
N VAL A 612 12.25 6.17 12.71
CA VAL A 612 12.61 5.54 11.43
C VAL A 612 13.60 6.45 10.73
N LEU A 613 14.76 5.91 10.38
CA LEU A 613 15.81 6.65 9.70
C LEU A 613 15.74 6.37 8.20
N ILE A 614 15.73 7.42 7.38
CA ILE A 614 15.75 7.33 5.91
C ILE A 614 17.04 7.99 5.43
N ASN A 615 17.92 7.18 4.84
CA ASN A 615 19.22 7.61 4.32
C ASN A 615 19.16 7.69 2.80
N MET A 616 19.47 8.88 2.28
CA MET A 616 19.42 9.25 0.88
C MET A 616 20.73 9.96 0.52
N GLY A 617 21.09 9.94 -0.75
CA GLY A 617 22.28 10.62 -1.28
C GLY A 617 21.83 11.76 -2.16
N TYR A 618 22.62 12.84 -2.21
CA TYR A 618 22.29 13.99 -3.07
C TYR A 618 23.31 14.26 -4.18
N ASN A 619 24.36 13.45 -4.27
CA ASN A 619 25.35 13.55 -5.33
C ASN A 619 24.89 12.78 -6.58
N TYR A 620 25.12 13.38 -7.76
CA TYR A 620 24.80 12.79 -9.05
C TYR A 620 25.79 13.27 -10.11
N ASN A 621 26.03 12.46 -11.13
CA ASN A 621 26.93 12.78 -12.25
C ASN A 621 26.21 12.90 -13.60
N ASP A 622 24.91 12.60 -13.65
CA ASP A 622 24.08 12.61 -14.86
C ASP A 622 22.64 13.08 -14.56
N SER A 623 21.81 13.14 -15.61
CA SER A 623 20.40 13.55 -15.51
C SER A 623 19.54 12.54 -14.76
N GLU A 624 19.85 11.24 -14.86
CA GLU A 624 19.11 10.17 -14.18
C GLU A 624 19.31 10.26 -12.66
N GLY A 625 20.53 10.51 -12.19
CA GLY A 625 20.82 10.78 -10.78
C GLY A 625 20.14 12.03 -10.24
N ARG A 626 19.93 13.05 -11.10
CA ARG A 626 19.16 14.25 -10.73
C ARG A 626 17.66 13.94 -10.53
N GLU A 627 17.09 13.07 -11.37
CA GLU A 627 15.70 12.59 -11.21
C GLU A 627 15.56 11.71 -9.95
N ILE A 628 16.57 10.92 -9.61
CA ILE A 628 16.59 10.14 -8.36
C ILE A 628 16.61 11.07 -7.13
N LEU A 629 17.36 12.18 -7.18
CA LEU A 629 17.29 13.20 -6.11
C LEU A 629 15.90 13.83 -6.03
N GLN A 630 15.24 14.10 -7.16
CA GLN A 630 13.86 14.59 -7.18
C GLN A 630 12.90 13.61 -6.47
N PHE A 631 13.04 12.32 -6.74
CA PHE A 631 12.30 11.27 -6.04
C PHE A 631 12.53 11.30 -4.53
N TYR A 632 13.78 11.45 -4.06
CA TYR A 632 14.09 11.58 -2.63
C TYR A 632 13.43 12.81 -1.97
N MET A 633 13.43 13.94 -2.67
CA MET A 633 12.77 15.16 -2.19
C MET A 633 11.25 14.97 -2.11
N SER A 634 10.62 14.38 -3.14
CA SER A 634 9.19 14.06 -3.14
C SER A 634 8.81 13.05 -2.05
N LEU A 635 9.68 12.07 -1.78
CA LEU A 635 9.49 11.09 -0.69
C LEU A 635 9.51 11.77 0.68
N MET A 636 10.47 12.67 0.92
CA MET A 636 10.54 13.45 2.17
C MET A 636 9.31 14.34 2.34
N ASP A 637 8.89 15.07 1.30
CA ASP A 637 7.70 15.94 1.33
C ASP A 637 6.42 15.14 1.63
N SER A 638 6.21 14.02 0.91
CA SER A 638 5.04 13.16 1.10
C SER A 638 4.98 12.63 2.54
N LEU A 639 6.07 12.04 3.05
CA LEU A 639 6.15 11.54 4.43
C LEU A 639 5.96 12.63 5.51
N CYS A 640 6.25 13.90 5.20
CA CYS A 640 6.10 15.00 6.16
C CYS A 640 4.74 15.70 6.11
N ARG A 641 4.10 15.80 4.94
CA ARG A 641 2.87 16.58 4.73
C ARG A 641 1.61 15.75 4.64
N GLU A 642 1.68 14.58 4.02
CA GLU A 642 0.51 13.77 3.71
C GLU A 642 0.19 12.78 4.83
N TYR A 643 1.17 12.48 5.70
CA TYR A 643 1.06 11.47 6.72
C TYR A 643 1.34 12.03 8.12
N GLU A 644 0.43 11.79 9.04
CA GLU A 644 0.61 12.09 10.45
C GLU A 644 1.26 10.89 11.15
N SER A 645 2.59 10.80 11.06
CA SER A 645 3.36 9.71 11.65
C SER A 645 3.36 9.74 13.18
N ARG A 646 3.09 8.59 13.81
CA ARG A 646 3.19 8.42 15.27
C ARG A 646 4.64 8.45 15.77
N ARG A 647 5.55 7.82 15.02
CA ARG A 647 6.99 7.78 15.31
C ARG A 647 7.70 8.95 14.63
N SER A 648 8.90 9.26 15.11
CA SER A 648 9.72 10.28 14.47
C SER A 648 10.36 9.76 13.18
N PHE A 649 10.58 10.64 12.21
CA PHE A 649 11.37 10.35 11.01
C PHE A 649 12.67 11.14 11.06
N ILE A 650 13.80 10.46 10.91
CA ILE A 650 15.11 11.09 10.73
C ILE A 650 15.46 10.97 9.25
N PHE A 651 15.57 12.11 8.57
CA PHE A 651 16.01 12.17 7.19
C PHE A 651 17.49 12.55 7.16
N ILE A 652 18.29 11.74 6.46
CA ILE A 652 19.71 11.97 6.24
C ILE A 652 19.96 12.05 4.75
N PHE A 653 20.52 13.18 4.30
CA PHE A 653 21.13 13.32 2.99
C PHE A 653 22.65 13.27 3.16
N SER A 654 23.22 12.12 2.81
CA SER A 654 24.66 11.87 2.89
C SER A 654 25.36 12.45 1.66
N ASP A 655 26.50 13.10 1.89
CA ASP A 655 27.42 13.56 0.84
C ASP A 655 28.43 12.45 0.47
N GLY A 656 29.07 12.58 -0.68
CA GLY A 656 30.04 11.63 -1.22
C GLY A 656 29.50 10.23 -1.52
N THR A 657 28.20 10.06 -1.78
CA THR A 657 27.59 8.73 -1.99
C THR A 657 28.02 8.04 -3.30
N LEU A 658 28.64 8.77 -4.22
CA LEU A 658 29.22 8.23 -5.46
C LEU A 658 30.51 7.43 -5.23
N SER A 659 31.14 7.53 -4.05
CA SER A 659 32.38 6.82 -3.70
C SER A 659 32.37 6.37 -2.24
N GLU A 660 32.71 5.11 -1.97
CA GLU A 660 32.78 4.61 -0.58
C GLU A 660 33.80 5.35 0.28
N GLN A 661 34.87 5.89 -0.32
CA GLN A 661 35.91 6.63 0.39
C GLN A 661 35.43 8.01 0.84
N GLN A 662 34.53 8.63 0.06
CA GLN A 662 34.05 9.99 0.30
C GLN A 662 32.71 10.02 1.05
N ASN A 663 32.12 8.85 1.27
CA ASN A 663 30.82 8.71 1.90
C ASN A 663 30.83 9.39 3.28
N GLY A 664 29.94 10.37 3.44
CA GLY A 664 29.82 11.15 4.66
C GLY A 664 29.11 10.43 5.81
N LEU A 665 28.39 9.34 5.54
CA LEU A 665 27.65 8.58 6.56
C LEU A 665 28.51 8.08 7.74
N PRO A 666 29.73 7.52 7.54
CA PRO A 666 30.68 7.27 8.61
C PRO A 666 30.93 8.45 9.55
N HIS A 667 30.93 9.68 9.04
CA HIS A 667 31.15 10.90 9.82
C HIS A 667 29.92 11.27 10.64
N ILE A 668 28.72 11.16 10.05
CA ILE A 668 27.45 11.31 10.78
C ILE A 668 27.39 10.33 11.96
N MET A 669 27.75 9.07 11.73
CA MET A 669 27.67 8.04 12.75
C MET A 669 28.62 8.26 13.93
N LYS A 670 29.75 8.96 13.75
CA LYS A 670 30.63 9.34 14.87
C LYS A 670 29.95 10.33 15.83
N ARG A 671 29.08 11.21 15.31
CA ARG A 671 28.41 12.27 16.07
C ARG A 671 26.89 12.06 16.21
N PHE A 672 26.40 10.87 15.88
CA PHE A 672 24.97 10.59 15.86
C PHE A 672 24.39 10.70 17.28
N PRO A 673 23.40 11.60 17.53
CA PRO A 673 23.00 11.98 18.88
C PRO A 673 21.99 11.01 19.53
N TYR A 674 21.47 10.02 18.79
CA TYR A 674 20.46 9.08 19.27
C TYR A 674 21.07 7.73 19.66
N ASN A 675 20.45 7.07 20.65
CA ASN A 675 20.76 5.70 20.98
C ASN A 675 20.21 4.77 19.91
N SER A 676 20.89 3.65 19.68
CA SER A 676 20.45 2.68 18.67
C SER A 676 19.19 1.91 19.06
N SER A 677 18.81 1.89 20.34
CA SER A 677 17.52 1.37 20.82
C SER A 677 16.31 2.16 20.29
N ASP A 678 16.54 3.44 20.04
CA ASP A 678 15.51 4.42 19.68
C ASP A 678 15.30 4.41 18.16
N ILE A 679 16.28 3.91 17.39
CA ILE A 679 16.17 3.74 15.94
C ILE A 679 15.65 2.34 15.60
N LYS A 680 14.43 2.25 15.08
CA LYS A 680 13.81 0.95 14.77
C LYS A 680 14.29 0.32 13.49
N VAL A 681 14.51 1.14 12.49
CA VAL A 681 15.06 0.72 11.21
C VAL A 681 15.68 1.92 10.52
N SER A 682 16.76 1.64 9.80
CA SER A 682 17.37 2.51 8.81
C SER A 682 17.00 1.97 7.43
N ILE A 683 16.43 2.81 6.58
CA ILE A 683 16.13 2.53 5.19
C ILE A 683 17.18 3.27 4.36
N ASP A 684 18.02 2.53 3.65
CA ASP A 684 19.11 3.08 2.84
C ASP A 684 18.77 2.97 1.36
N LEU A 685 18.52 4.11 0.73
CA LEU A 685 18.09 4.22 -0.67
C LEU A 685 19.26 4.48 -1.63
N ASN A 686 20.49 4.59 -1.14
CA ASN A 686 21.67 4.97 -1.95
C ASN A 686 22.04 3.99 -3.07
N ARG A 687 21.42 2.81 -3.16
CA ARG A 687 21.64 1.87 -4.28
C ARG A 687 20.59 2.00 -5.39
N ILE A 688 19.67 2.95 -5.31
CA ILE A 688 18.80 3.29 -6.44
C ILE A 688 19.67 4.00 -7.49
N LYS A 689 19.79 3.38 -8.66
CA LYS A 689 20.63 3.85 -9.77
C LYS A 689 19.85 4.13 -11.05
N HIS A 690 18.66 3.56 -11.16
CA HIS A 690 17.82 3.65 -12.34
C HIS A 690 16.43 4.17 -11.99
N THR A 691 15.91 5.10 -12.80
CA THR A 691 14.53 5.63 -12.66
C THR A 691 13.49 4.67 -13.24
N GLU A 692 13.87 3.94 -14.29
CA GLU A 692 13.12 2.80 -14.83
C GLU A 692 13.83 1.48 -14.47
N PHE A 693 13.10 0.53 -13.87
CA PHE A 693 13.70 -0.73 -13.42
C PHE A 693 12.78 -1.95 -13.65
N GLU A 694 13.37 -3.13 -13.80
CA GLU A 694 12.62 -4.40 -13.87
C GLU A 694 12.56 -5.08 -12.50
N THR A 695 13.67 -5.01 -11.76
CA THR A 695 13.83 -5.71 -10.48
C THR A 695 14.25 -4.73 -9.39
N LEU A 696 13.56 -4.79 -8.26
CA LEU A 696 13.96 -4.10 -7.03
C LEU A 696 14.78 -5.07 -6.17
N SER A 697 16.01 -4.68 -5.87
CA SER A 697 16.89 -5.43 -4.98
C SER A 697 16.78 -4.89 -3.55
N PHE A 698 16.64 -5.75 -2.56
CA PHE A 698 16.77 -5.38 -1.14
C PHE A 698 17.28 -6.54 -0.30
N ASN A 699 17.82 -6.26 0.90
CA ASN A 699 18.20 -7.30 1.86
C ASN A 699 17.03 -7.65 2.78
N GLY A 700 16.30 -8.72 2.44
CA GLY A 700 15.22 -9.28 3.27
C GLY A 700 15.74 -10.12 4.45
N GLN A 701 16.94 -10.67 4.34
CA GLN A 701 17.57 -11.44 5.41
C GLN A 701 18.29 -10.52 6.39
N GLN A 702 17.65 -10.26 7.54
CA GLN A 702 18.24 -9.58 8.70
C GLN A 702 18.37 -10.55 9.89
N ALA A 703 19.30 -10.28 10.80
CA ALA A 703 19.57 -11.11 11.99
C ALA A 703 18.95 -10.55 13.29
N PRO A 704 18.81 -11.36 14.37
CA PRO A 704 17.65 -12.18 14.77
C PRO A 704 16.53 -11.45 15.55
N VAL A 705 15.32 -12.05 15.56
CA VAL A 705 14.07 -11.99 16.40
C VAL A 705 13.72 -10.74 17.26
N THR A 706 14.67 -9.92 17.68
CA THR A 706 14.45 -8.76 18.58
C THR A 706 14.07 -7.46 17.87
N ARG A 707 14.10 -7.43 16.53
CA ARG A 707 13.86 -6.23 15.71
C ARG A 707 12.63 -6.34 14.83
N TYR A 708 11.49 -6.59 15.48
CA TYR A 708 10.18 -6.82 14.83
C TYR A 708 9.81 -5.76 13.80
N TYR A 709 10.12 -4.49 14.08
CA TYR A 709 9.78 -3.38 13.18
C TYR A 709 10.48 -3.51 11.81
N ALA A 710 11.79 -3.78 11.80
CA ALA A 710 12.57 -3.87 10.58
C ALA A 710 12.23 -5.15 9.78
N TRP A 711 12.04 -6.26 10.48
CA TRP A 711 11.59 -7.52 9.86
C TRP A 711 10.21 -7.37 9.22
N SER A 712 9.25 -6.79 9.95
CA SER A 712 7.89 -6.57 9.45
C SER A 712 7.90 -5.64 8.23
N LEU A 713 8.65 -4.54 8.28
CA LEU A 713 8.79 -3.60 7.17
C LEU A 713 9.30 -4.31 5.91
N SER A 714 10.40 -5.09 6.05
CA SER A 714 10.99 -5.81 4.93
C SER A 714 10.05 -6.86 4.34
N HIS A 715 9.31 -7.56 5.19
CA HIS A 715 8.36 -8.59 4.75
C HIS A 715 7.13 -7.98 4.07
N LEU A 716 6.58 -6.90 4.62
CA LEU A 716 5.49 -6.15 4.03
C LEU A 716 5.89 -5.60 2.65
N LEU A 717 7.11 -5.06 2.54
CA LEU A 717 7.64 -4.54 1.29
C LEU A 717 7.74 -5.64 0.24
N GLU A 718 8.33 -6.79 0.57
CA GLU A 718 8.43 -7.92 -0.36
C GLU A 718 7.05 -8.34 -0.89
N ILE A 719 6.06 -8.41 0.00
CA ILE A 719 4.70 -8.80 -0.38
C ILE A 719 4.05 -7.72 -1.26
N ASN A 720 4.16 -6.45 -0.89
CA ASN A 720 3.57 -5.33 -1.62
C ASN A 720 4.20 -5.22 -3.03
N MET A 721 5.51 -5.42 -3.16
CA MET A 721 6.21 -5.49 -4.44
C MET A 721 5.73 -6.67 -5.29
N LYS A 722 5.64 -7.88 -4.71
CA LYS A 722 5.11 -9.06 -5.43
C LYS A 722 3.66 -8.86 -5.90
N LYS A 723 2.82 -8.20 -5.09
CA LYS A 723 1.44 -7.86 -5.46
C LYS A 723 1.38 -6.89 -6.65
N ALA A 724 2.24 -5.88 -6.65
CA ALA A 724 2.36 -4.94 -7.77
C ALA A 724 2.95 -5.60 -9.04
N GLY A 725 3.42 -6.85 -8.95
CA GLY A 725 4.07 -7.57 -10.04
C GLY A 725 5.54 -7.19 -10.23
N ILE A 726 6.10 -6.38 -9.32
CA ILE A 726 7.51 -5.96 -9.32
C ILE A 726 8.36 -7.16 -8.93
N ARG A 727 9.37 -7.46 -9.73
CA ARG A 727 10.32 -8.53 -9.39
C ARG A 727 11.22 -8.07 -8.25
N THR A 728 11.47 -8.96 -7.32
CA THR A 728 12.36 -8.71 -6.20
C THR A 728 13.58 -9.60 -6.28
N SER A 729 14.75 -9.06 -5.96
CA SER A 729 16.00 -9.81 -5.79
C SER A 729 16.60 -9.56 -4.41
N GLU A 730 17.17 -10.61 -3.84
CA GLU A 730 17.87 -10.50 -2.56
C GLU A 730 19.26 -9.90 -2.80
N ILE A 731 19.62 -8.85 -2.06
CA ILE A 731 21.01 -8.38 -2.05
C ILE A 731 21.87 -9.44 -1.34
N PRO A 732 22.95 -9.94 -1.98
CA PRO A 732 23.81 -10.96 -1.38
C PRO A 732 24.28 -10.52 0.00
N THR A 733 24.11 -11.40 0.99
CA THR A 733 24.55 -11.15 2.35
C THR A 733 25.74 -12.03 2.71
N VAL A 734 26.72 -11.46 3.41
CA VAL A 734 27.84 -12.20 3.97
C VAL A 734 27.49 -12.63 5.38
N TYR A 735 27.60 -13.94 5.65
CA TYR A 735 27.45 -14.48 7.00
C TYR A 735 28.73 -14.24 7.80
N ARG A 736 28.65 -13.43 8.87
CA ARG A 736 29.77 -13.17 9.80
C ARG A 736 29.31 -13.44 11.24
N GLY A 737 29.72 -14.57 11.82
CA GLY A 737 29.22 -14.98 13.15
C GLY A 737 27.76 -15.43 13.05
N GLU A 738 26.85 -14.95 13.90
CA GLU A 738 25.41 -15.31 13.87
C GLU A 738 24.54 -14.44 12.93
N PHE A 739 25.14 -13.58 12.09
CA PHE A 739 24.41 -12.52 11.40
C PHE A 739 24.65 -12.46 9.88
N TYR A 740 23.62 -12.04 9.13
CA TYR A 740 23.63 -11.83 7.67
C TYR A 740 23.60 -10.33 7.34
N PHE A 741 24.53 -9.83 6.51
CA PHE A 741 24.55 -8.42 6.08
C PHE A 741 24.89 -8.23 4.61
N PRO A 742 24.27 -7.25 3.94
CA PRO A 742 24.67 -6.86 2.60
C PRO A 742 26.09 -6.28 2.62
N ASP A 743 26.86 -6.58 1.58
CA ASP A 743 28.20 -6.03 1.39
C ASP A 743 28.11 -4.56 0.95
N SER A 744 27.81 -3.68 1.90
CA SER A 744 27.68 -2.22 1.73
C SER A 744 28.35 -1.51 2.89
N ALA A 745 29.25 -0.55 2.61
CA ALA A 745 29.88 0.27 3.63
C ALA A 745 28.85 1.00 4.51
N ALA A 746 27.76 1.52 3.92
CA ALA A 746 26.69 2.20 4.66
C ALA A 746 25.96 1.26 5.62
N ALA A 747 25.63 0.04 5.16
CA ALA A 747 24.99 -0.97 6.00
C ALA A 747 25.90 -1.44 7.14
N ASN A 748 27.20 -1.61 6.85
CA ASN A 748 28.18 -2.00 7.84
C ASN A 748 28.38 -0.94 8.92
N VAL A 749 28.39 0.35 8.56
CA VAL A 749 28.52 1.45 9.54
C VAL A 749 27.30 1.52 10.44
N MET A 750 26.08 1.46 9.88
CA MET A 750 24.84 1.50 10.67
C MET A 750 24.70 0.28 11.58
N PHE A 751 24.95 -0.91 11.04
CA PHE A 751 24.72 -2.15 11.76
C PHE A 751 25.83 -2.46 12.78
N TRP A 752 27.11 -2.43 12.40
CA TRP A 752 28.21 -2.83 13.31
C TRP A 752 28.57 -1.77 14.33
N LYS A 753 28.64 -0.49 13.93
CA LYS A 753 29.13 0.56 14.83
C LYS A 753 28.05 1.08 15.77
N LYS A 754 26.78 0.98 15.36
CA LYS A 754 25.65 1.49 16.14
C LYS A 754 24.67 0.41 16.55
N GLY A 755 24.60 -0.73 15.87
CA GLY A 755 23.57 -1.72 16.16
C GLY A 755 22.20 -1.21 15.72
N ILE A 756 22.08 -0.61 14.54
CA ILE A 756 20.81 -0.17 13.93
C ILE A 756 20.46 -1.14 12.79
N ALA A 757 19.19 -1.58 12.70
CA ALA A 757 18.77 -2.51 11.65
C ALA A 757 18.70 -1.75 10.34
N ASN A 758 19.25 -2.30 9.26
CA ASN A 758 19.35 -1.59 7.99
C ASN A 758 18.73 -2.38 6.83
N ILE A 759 17.78 -1.78 6.13
CA ILE A 759 17.23 -2.25 4.86
C ILE A 759 17.82 -1.38 3.75
N VAL A 760 18.71 -1.96 2.97
CA VAL A 760 19.28 -1.38 1.76
C VAL A 760 18.38 -1.73 0.59
N MET A 761 18.02 -0.74 -0.21
CA MET A 761 17.20 -0.91 -1.41
C MET A 761 17.94 -0.36 -2.62
N GLY A 762 17.80 -1.04 -3.77
CA GLY A 762 18.38 -0.59 -5.03
C GLY A 762 17.61 -1.07 -6.24
N THR A 763 17.75 -0.37 -7.35
CA THR A 763 17.07 -0.68 -8.60
C THR A 763 18.00 -1.38 -9.58
N VAL A 764 17.47 -2.37 -10.30
CA VAL A 764 18.20 -3.12 -11.34
C VAL A 764 17.45 -2.98 -12.66
N ALA A 765 18.13 -2.40 -13.65
CA ALA A 765 17.61 -2.28 -15.01
C ALA A 765 17.40 -3.67 -15.64
N GLY A 766 16.41 -3.79 -16.52
CA GLY A 766 16.13 -5.04 -17.23
C GLY A 766 15.47 -4.79 -18.58
N GLU A 767 15.41 -5.83 -19.40
CA GLU A 767 14.94 -5.75 -20.80
C GLU A 767 13.41 -5.92 -20.94
N ARG A 768 12.69 -6.26 -19.86
CA ARG A 768 11.24 -6.54 -19.90
C ARG A 768 10.40 -5.37 -19.36
N ARG A 769 9.20 -5.66 -18.86
CA ARG A 769 8.24 -4.69 -18.30
C ARG A 769 8.95 -3.82 -17.25
N LYS A 770 9.02 -2.52 -17.54
CA LYS A 770 9.67 -1.52 -16.71
C LYS A 770 8.67 -0.89 -15.75
N TYR A 771 9.10 -0.68 -14.52
CA TYR A 771 8.41 0.06 -13.46
C TYR A 771 9.13 1.38 -13.23
N GLU A 772 8.38 2.39 -12.76
CA GLU A 772 8.90 3.73 -12.49
C GLU A 772 9.07 3.96 -10.97
N LEU A 773 9.81 5.00 -10.60
CA LEU A 773 9.98 5.38 -9.18
C LEU A 773 8.66 5.78 -8.50
N ASP A 774 7.63 6.19 -9.25
CA ASP A 774 6.28 6.45 -8.74
C ASP A 774 5.62 5.19 -8.14
N ASP A 775 5.75 4.06 -8.84
CA ASP A 775 5.24 2.77 -8.38
C ASP A 775 5.96 2.34 -7.10
N PHE A 776 7.29 2.49 -7.09
CA PHE A 776 8.11 2.16 -5.93
C PHE A 776 7.81 3.07 -4.73
N GLY A 777 7.73 4.38 -4.95
CA GLY A 777 7.45 5.38 -3.93
C GLY A 777 6.09 5.19 -3.26
N SER A 778 5.05 4.94 -4.07
CA SER A 778 3.70 4.61 -3.56
C SER A 778 3.76 3.42 -2.61
N LEU A 779 4.40 2.33 -3.02
CA LEU A 779 4.50 1.10 -2.23
C LEU A 779 5.37 1.29 -1.00
N LEU A 780 6.47 2.04 -1.10
CA LEU A 780 7.37 2.29 0.02
C LEU A 780 6.66 3.11 1.10
N VAL A 781 5.97 4.19 0.73
CA VAL A 781 5.20 5.02 1.65
C VAL A 781 4.07 4.22 2.29
N GLU A 782 3.28 3.48 1.50
CA GLU A 782 2.23 2.58 1.99
C GLU A 782 2.79 1.56 2.99
N THR A 783 3.93 0.96 2.68
CA THR A 783 4.56 -0.05 3.55
C THR A 783 5.08 0.58 4.84
N ILE A 784 5.73 1.74 4.77
CA ILE A 784 6.18 2.48 5.95
C ILE A 784 4.96 2.82 6.80
N GLU A 785 3.89 3.34 6.21
CA GLU A 785 2.65 3.66 6.93
C GLU A 785 2.07 2.44 7.63
N MET A 786 1.84 1.34 6.90
CA MET A 786 1.31 0.09 7.46
C MET A 786 2.14 -0.47 8.61
N ASN A 787 3.45 -0.20 8.60
CA ASN A 787 4.39 -0.73 9.60
C ASN A 787 4.66 0.23 10.76
N ASN A 788 4.43 1.53 10.55
CA ASN A 788 4.57 2.59 11.54
C ASN A 788 3.43 2.58 12.57
N TYR A 789 2.32 2.01 12.14
CA TYR A 789 1.20 1.61 12.96
C TYR A 789 1.46 0.26 13.59
#